data_AF-A0AAE3ZIX0-F1
#
_entry.id   AF-A0AAE3ZIX0-F1
#
_cell.length_a   1.000
_cell.length_b   1.000
_cell.length_c   1.000
_cell.angle_alpha   90.00
_cell.angle_beta   90.00
_cell.angle_gamma   90.00
#
_symmetry.space_group_name_H-M   'P 1'
#
loop_
_entity.id
_entity.type
_entity.pdbx_description
1 polymer ?
#
loop_
_entity_poly.entity_id
_entity_poly.type
_entity_poly.pdbx_seq_one_letter_code
_entity_poly.pdbx_strand_id
1 'polypeptide(L)'
;MIEVDGRAPCTEDYPSAAVAAARWSDLAKEITEAALRRDDGGPSPSSAGPGSLLILGSGIASLGFTRDAEAELRAADRVFFCVADVPTAVWLRRLRPDAFDLYVLYEDSKPRYHTYVQMTEAILHYVRAGQRVVAVFYGHPGVFVLSTHRAMKIARQEGHRAVMRAGISALDCLCADLGVDPAQPGLQTYEATDMLIRGRRLDTSMHVVLWQVGLIGDMGYRRKGFHNRNLGVLVEYLQRAYGEDYEVTHYIAARYPTMEPTIAVHRLSELTDPRVHRTVTGISSLYLPPKDGIATDMEMAVRLGLARPGDTPLPPRPLREIDQHGPRESRAVREFAGFEVPEDYQYQHPTAACDFLIQLADDIELQRRYRTDPAGALSPESFPGLSDRERRLLLTRREGAAQLAAKGAVVSDAPNERLVRGALRRVHTARQLADAITRCGRERSRRPLLAFADGLGYRVRWPSLGTAIDDVLSDSLQPWSGVYLDEASRAVLTVVGSARANGASVVFLDGVRLRDVTFVDGRLRWDGPGGVGFASLTFGCADRVRRVTGTWRTGADGPARELDAAEPTAAGPALAGWTGRYLVRSGTGPAVPVEIGVGSDGRPVLGVAGERIAGALPADGALRWAGGSVRVQAPTGQSRRLTGTIDGLGPVQGDEDPGYIAPYAGVYHVRGGGRVATLTVTAAPGRVLVGGSCLDGEHEAVFHNRELTWDSGSVRLFVDPLTGAPSLYGTLAGEIRIQGITAGGAGGTGGDEPTVWHVGAGSLPAWSLPGWAVASLRAVAEPWRPHGGLQLYSEWLKVTATHQLLRGVAERLPHLRSVVHDS
;
A
#
# COMPACT_ATOMS: atom_id res chain seq x y z
N MET A 1 -25.26 13.49 -28.19
CA MET A 1 -25.66 14.35 -29.34
C MET A 1 -25.54 15.78 -28.88
N ILE A 2 -24.64 16.55 -29.50
CA ILE A 2 -24.55 17.99 -29.27
C ILE A 2 -25.56 18.59 -30.25
N GLU A 3 -26.59 19.26 -29.75
CA GLU A 3 -27.48 20.06 -30.60
C GLU A 3 -26.62 21.13 -31.30
N VAL A 4 -26.43 20.95 -32.61
CA VAL A 4 -25.86 21.98 -33.47
C VAL A 4 -27.01 22.93 -33.79
N ASP A 5 -27.18 23.94 -32.93
CA ASP A 5 -28.12 25.03 -33.19
C ASP A 5 -27.61 25.80 -34.42
N GLY A 6 -28.27 25.60 -35.56
CA GLY A 6 -27.91 26.10 -36.88
C GLY A 6 -28.09 27.60 -37.08
N ARG A 7 -27.80 28.42 -36.06
CA ARG A 7 -27.78 29.88 -36.19
C ARG A 7 -26.42 30.32 -36.74
N ALA A 8 -26.44 31.04 -37.86
CA ALA A 8 -25.28 31.80 -38.31
C ALA A 8 -24.73 32.64 -37.14
N PRO A 9 -23.42 32.63 -36.85
CA PRO A 9 -22.87 33.32 -35.70
C PRO A 9 -23.21 34.81 -35.79
N CYS A 10 -23.93 35.31 -34.78
CA CYS A 10 -24.32 36.70 -34.69
C CYS A 10 -23.05 37.58 -34.72
N THR A 11 -22.88 38.38 -35.77
CA THR A 11 -21.74 39.28 -35.95
C THR A 11 -21.79 40.51 -35.04
N GLU A 12 -22.91 40.73 -34.35
CA GLU A 12 -23.14 41.94 -33.53
C GLU A 12 -22.29 41.98 -32.26
N ASP A 13 -21.89 40.83 -31.69
CA ASP A 13 -21.13 40.75 -30.44
C ASP A 13 -19.60 40.56 -30.62
N TYR A 14 -19.08 40.55 -31.85
CA TYR A 14 -17.65 40.38 -32.08
C TYR A 14 -16.89 41.72 -31.91
N PRO A 15 -15.83 41.78 -31.08
CA PRO A 15 -15.17 43.05 -30.77
C PRO A 15 -14.43 43.62 -31.98
N SER A 16 -14.57 44.93 -32.22
CA SER A 16 -13.78 45.62 -33.26
C SER A 16 -12.32 45.77 -32.84
N ALA A 17 -11.42 45.88 -33.81
CA ALA A 17 -9.99 46.07 -33.55
C ALA A 17 -9.70 47.35 -32.74
N ALA A 18 -10.46 48.42 -32.98
CA ALA A 18 -10.33 49.68 -32.25
C ALA A 18 -10.71 49.54 -30.77
N VAL A 19 -11.81 48.82 -30.48
CA VAL A 19 -12.24 48.56 -29.10
C VAL A 19 -11.22 47.67 -28.38
N ALA A 20 -10.71 46.62 -29.04
CA ALA A 20 -9.68 45.77 -28.46
C ALA A 20 -8.38 46.54 -28.16
N ALA A 21 -7.95 47.44 -29.05
CA ALA A 21 -6.77 48.28 -28.86
C ALA A 21 -6.94 49.30 -27.73
N ALA A 22 -8.12 49.93 -27.62
CA ALA A 22 -8.43 50.85 -26.52
C ALA A 22 -8.32 50.14 -25.16
N ARG A 23 -8.94 48.96 -25.02
CA ARG A 23 -8.88 48.16 -23.79
C ARG A 23 -7.46 47.77 -23.39
N TRP A 24 -6.61 47.41 -24.36
CA TRP A 24 -5.20 47.15 -24.10
C TRP A 24 -4.45 48.41 -23.64
N SER A 25 -4.78 49.56 -24.21
CA SER A 25 -4.17 50.84 -23.82
C SER A 25 -4.55 51.22 -22.39
N ASP A 26 -5.80 50.98 -21.99
CA ASP A 26 -6.28 51.23 -20.63
C ASP A 26 -5.61 50.29 -19.63
N LEU A 27 -5.59 48.98 -19.91
CA LEU A 27 -4.91 47.99 -19.07
C LEU A 27 -3.41 48.30 -18.91
N ALA A 28 -2.74 48.73 -19.99
CA ALA A 28 -1.32 49.09 -19.92
C ALA A 28 -1.05 50.29 -19.00
N LYS A 29 -1.94 51.30 -18.99
CA LYS A 29 -1.87 52.43 -18.05
C LYS A 29 -2.07 51.96 -16.62
N GLU A 30 -3.11 51.16 -16.36
CA GLU A 30 -3.42 50.62 -15.03
C GLU A 30 -2.25 49.81 -14.44
N ILE A 31 -1.60 48.96 -15.25
CA ILE A 31 -0.43 48.18 -14.84
C ILE A 31 0.76 49.11 -14.53
N THR A 32 0.99 50.12 -15.36
CA THR A 32 2.11 51.06 -15.17
C THR A 32 1.94 51.87 -13.89
N GLU A 33 0.74 52.40 -13.65
CA GLU A 33 0.44 53.12 -12.40
C GLU A 33 0.56 52.21 -11.17
N ALA A 34 0.12 50.96 -11.26
CA ALA A 34 0.28 49.99 -10.17
C ALA A 34 1.75 49.64 -9.90
N ALA A 35 2.60 49.58 -10.94
CA ALA A 35 4.03 49.34 -10.80
C ALA A 35 4.73 50.52 -10.12
N LEU A 36 4.48 51.76 -10.57
CA LEU A 36 5.06 52.97 -9.97
C LEU A 36 4.72 53.08 -8.47
N ARG A 37 3.46 52.81 -8.08
CA ARG A 37 3.05 52.80 -6.67
C ARG A 37 3.82 51.80 -5.80
N ARG A 38 4.25 50.66 -6.36
CA ARG A 38 5.02 49.64 -5.62
C ARG A 38 6.48 50.05 -5.45
N ASP A 39 7.08 50.63 -6.48
CA ASP A 39 8.46 51.10 -6.44
C ASP A 39 8.63 52.24 -5.42
N ASP A 40 7.60 53.07 -5.24
CA ASP A 40 7.55 54.14 -4.23
C ASP A 40 7.27 53.65 -2.79
N GLY A 41 7.23 52.33 -2.55
CA GLY A 41 6.95 51.76 -1.23
C GLY A 41 5.50 51.96 -0.75
N GLY A 42 4.60 52.33 -1.65
CA GLY A 42 3.18 52.49 -1.34
C GLY A 42 2.52 51.15 -0.94
N PRO A 43 1.41 51.18 -0.19
CA PRO A 43 0.69 49.97 0.17
C PRO A 43 0.26 49.20 -1.09
N SER A 44 0.51 47.89 -1.11
CA SER A 44 0.09 47.01 -2.22
C SER A 44 -1.43 47.16 -2.45
N PRO A 45 -1.90 47.22 -3.71
CA PRO A 45 -3.32 47.46 -3.97
C PRO A 45 -4.21 46.36 -3.37
N SER A 46 -4.93 46.81 -2.34
CA SER A 46 -6.33 46.57 -1.99
C SER A 46 -6.70 45.39 -1.07
N SER A 47 -7.55 45.78 -0.12
CA SER A 47 -8.53 45.06 0.70
C SER A 47 -9.52 44.14 -0.05
N ALA A 48 -9.19 43.68 -1.26
CA ALA A 48 -9.95 42.66 -1.97
C ALA A 48 -9.53 41.27 -1.47
N GLY A 49 -10.48 40.34 -1.38
CA GLY A 49 -10.17 38.95 -1.07
C GLY A 49 -9.22 38.32 -2.11
N PRO A 50 -8.62 37.16 -1.81
CA PRO A 50 -7.66 36.51 -2.70
C PRO A 50 -8.29 36.12 -4.04
N GLY A 51 -7.71 36.57 -5.15
CA GLY A 51 -8.09 36.15 -6.51
C GLY A 51 -7.60 34.74 -6.88
N SER A 52 -7.90 34.34 -8.12
CA SER A 52 -7.48 33.02 -8.63
C SER A 52 -7.06 33.05 -10.09
N LEU A 53 -6.09 32.19 -10.42
CA LEU A 53 -5.55 32.00 -11.75
C LEU A 53 -5.70 30.53 -12.19
N LEU A 54 -6.32 30.32 -13.34
CA LEU A 54 -6.35 29.04 -14.04
C LEU A 54 -5.64 29.19 -15.39
N ILE A 55 -4.59 28.40 -15.64
CA ILE A 55 -3.92 28.35 -16.93
C ILE A 55 -4.31 27.05 -17.65
N LEU A 56 -4.80 27.19 -18.88
CA LEU A 56 -5.27 26.09 -19.73
C LEU A 56 -4.40 25.95 -20.99
N GLY A 57 -4.25 24.71 -21.45
CA GLY A 57 -3.73 24.41 -22.79
C GLY A 57 -4.86 24.24 -23.79
N SER A 58 -4.74 24.82 -24.98
CA SER A 58 -5.71 24.58 -26.07
C SER A 58 -5.40 23.34 -26.90
N GLY A 59 -4.29 22.65 -26.63
CA GLY A 59 -3.75 21.65 -27.55
C GLY A 59 -3.06 22.28 -28.77
N ILE A 60 -2.51 21.43 -29.64
CA ILE A 60 -1.92 21.86 -30.92
C ILE A 60 -2.95 21.92 -32.05
N ALA A 61 -3.85 20.95 -32.11
CA ALA A 61 -4.99 20.98 -33.01
C ALA A 61 -6.00 22.06 -32.56
N SER A 62 -6.61 22.75 -33.52
CA SER A 62 -7.62 23.78 -33.28
C SER A 62 -8.73 23.25 -32.37
N LEU A 63 -9.13 24.06 -31.38
CA LEU A 63 -10.27 23.81 -30.48
C LEU A 63 -10.15 22.53 -29.63
N GLY A 64 -8.94 22.10 -29.25
CA GLY A 64 -8.69 20.93 -28.40
C GLY A 64 -9.03 21.10 -26.91
N PHE A 65 -10.17 21.73 -26.57
CA PHE A 65 -10.60 21.95 -25.19
C PHE A 65 -11.47 20.81 -24.65
N THR A 66 -11.31 20.51 -23.36
CA THR A 66 -12.26 19.67 -22.61
C THR A 66 -13.53 20.46 -22.27
N ARG A 67 -14.64 19.77 -22.00
CA ARG A 67 -15.94 20.43 -21.69
C ARG A 67 -15.87 21.38 -20.50
N ASP A 68 -15.19 20.95 -19.44
CA ASP A 68 -15.01 21.74 -18.23
C ASP A 68 -14.12 22.97 -18.46
N ALA A 69 -13.17 22.92 -19.39
CA ALA A 69 -12.36 24.07 -19.78
C ALA A 69 -13.20 25.18 -20.44
N GLU A 70 -14.16 24.81 -21.30
CA GLU A 70 -15.10 25.78 -21.87
C GLU A 70 -15.98 26.41 -20.78
N ALA A 71 -16.50 25.61 -19.85
CA ALA A 71 -17.29 26.12 -18.74
C ALA A 71 -16.48 27.11 -17.87
N GLU A 72 -15.20 26.84 -17.60
CA GLU A 72 -14.33 27.75 -16.84
C GLU A 72 -14.08 29.06 -17.60
N LEU A 73 -13.92 29.01 -18.92
CA LEU A 73 -13.79 30.21 -19.77
C LEU A 73 -15.05 31.08 -19.72
N ARG A 74 -16.24 30.47 -19.73
CA ARG A 74 -17.52 31.18 -19.59
C ARG A 74 -17.66 31.81 -18.21
N ALA A 75 -17.26 31.10 -17.16
CA ALA A 75 -17.44 31.53 -15.77
C ALA A 75 -16.34 32.47 -15.23
N ALA A 76 -15.27 32.72 -15.99
CA ALA A 76 -14.16 33.58 -15.58
C ALA A 76 -14.56 35.06 -15.57
N ASP A 77 -13.98 35.84 -14.66
CA ASP A 77 -14.14 37.30 -14.70
C ASP A 77 -13.32 37.89 -15.85
N ARG A 78 -12.12 37.34 -16.09
CA ARG A 78 -11.22 37.78 -17.18
C ARG A 78 -10.58 36.60 -17.90
N VAL A 79 -10.45 36.75 -19.22
CA VAL A 79 -9.79 35.77 -20.09
C VAL A 79 -8.63 36.42 -20.84
N PHE A 80 -7.49 35.74 -20.80
CA PHE A 80 -6.32 36.05 -21.63
C PHE A 80 -6.01 34.85 -22.53
N PHE A 81 -5.47 35.08 -23.72
CA PHE A 81 -5.03 33.98 -24.56
C PHE A 81 -3.80 34.31 -25.41
N CYS A 82 -2.97 33.30 -25.66
CA CYS A 82 -1.85 33.31 -26.59
C CYS A 82 -1.89 32.00 -27.40
N VAL A 83 -2.66 31.99 -28.49
CA VAL A 83 -2.90 30.80 -29.32
C VAL A 83 -2.27 30.95 -30.71
N ALA A 84 -1.95 29.83 -31.34
CA ALA A 84 -1.19 29.80 -32.59
C ALA A 84 -2.06 29.74 -33.86
N ASP A 85 -3.33 29.33 -33.75
CA ASP A 85 -4.24 29.19 -34.87
C ASP A 85 -5.41 30.19 -34.81
N VAL A 86 -5.83 30.66 -35.99
CA VAL A 86 -6.87 31.68 -36.13
C VAL A 86 -8.26 31.17 -35.68
N PRO A 87 -8.70 29.94 -36.01
CA PRO A 87 -9.98 29.41 -35.54
C PRO A 87 -10.13 29.45 -34.01
N THR A 88 -9.13 29.01 -33.26
CA THR A 88 -9.16 29.08 -31.78
C THR A 88 -9.26 30.51 -31.28
N ALA A 89 -8.49 31.44 -31.86
CA ALA A 89 -8.54 32.85 -31.48
C ALA A 89 -9.91 33.51 -31.79
N VAL A 90 -10.56 33.13 -32.90
CA VAL A 90 -11.90 33.61 -33.25
C VAL A 90 -12.96 33.00 -32.34
N TRP A 91 -12.88 31.70 -32.07
CA TRP A 91 -13.80 31.02 -31.16
C TRP A 91 -13.73 31.60 -29.74
N LEU A 92 -12.53 31.83 -29.20
CA LEU A 92 -12.34 32.47 -27.90
C LEU A 92 -12.97 33.87 -27.85
N ARG A 93 -12.86 34.67 -28.92
CA ARG A 93 -13.48 36.00 -28.99
C ARG A 93 -15.01 35.95 -29.13
N ARG A 94 -15.56 34.93 -29.79
CA ARG A 94 -17.01 34.70 -29.82
C ARG A 94 -17.53 34.27 -28.44
N LEU A 95 -16.76 33.44 -27.74
CA LEU A 95 -17.09 32.95 -26.41
C LEU A 95 -16.97 34.06 -25.36
N ARG A 96 -15.91 34.87 -25.47
CA ARG A 96 -15.54 35.96 -24.58
C ARG A 96 -15.11 37.16 -25.42
N PRO A 97 -16.06 38.02 -25.84
CA PRO A 97 -15.76 39.26 -26.56
C PRO A 97 -14.82 40.20 -25.79
N ASP A 98 -14.79 40.06 -24.47
CA ASP A 98 -13.91 40.78 -23.57
C ASP A 98 -12.55 40.08 -23.33
N ALA A 99 -12.21 39.01 -24.05
CA ALA A 99 -10.89 38.36 -23.88
C ALA A 99 -9.74 39.22 -24.42
N PHE A 100 -8.57 39.13 -23.77
CA PHE A 100 -7.34 39.82 -24.16
C PHE A 100 -6.40 38.88 -24.93
N ASP A 101 -6.09 39.24 -26.17
CA ASP A 101 -5.09 38.55 -26.98
C ASP A 101 -3.67 39.00 -26.58
N LEU A 102 -2.94 38.14 -25.88
CA LEU A 102 -1.57 38.37 -25.43
C LEU A 102 -0.58 38.47 -26.60
N TYR A 103 -0.93 37.99 -27.80
CA TYR A 103 -0.07 38.05 -28.98
C TYR A 103 0.18 39.49 -29.47
N VAL A 104 -0.67 40.45 -29.06
CA VAL A 104 -0.45 41.89 -29.26
C VAL A 104 0.87 42.36 -28.63
N LEU A 105 1.30 41.73 -27.54
CA LEU A 105 2.51 42.11 -26.81
C LEU A 105 3.80 41.68 -27.52
N TYR A 106 3.74 40.96 -28.65
CA TYR A 106 4.93 40.69 -29.46
C TYR A 106 5.27 41.84 -30.39
N GLU A 107 6.56 42.10 -30.56
CA GLU A 107 7.07 43.16 -31.43
C GLU A 107 8.43 42.76 -32.02
N ASP A 108 8.70 43.16 -33.26
CA ASP A 108 9.89 42.73 -34.00
C ASP A 108 11.20 43.28 -33.40
N SER A 109 11.14 44.43 -32.74
CA SER A 109 12.27 45.12 -32.10
C SER A 109 12.50 44.70 -30.63
N LYS A 110 11.66 43.82 -30.09
CA LYS A 110 11.59 43.55 -28.64
C LYS A 110 12.12 42.16 -28.27
N PRO A 111 13.00 42.04 -27.26
CA PRO A 111 13.38 40.74 -26.70
C PRO A 111 12.16 39.98 -26.17
N ARG A 112 12.07 38.67 -26.46
CA ARG A 112 10.90 37.87 -26.04
C ARG A 112 10.70 37.85 -24.53
N TYR A 113 11.79 37.93 -23.76
CA TYR A 113 11.72 37.99 -22.29
C TYR A 113 10.87 39.17 -21.79
N HIS A 114 10.96 40.34 -22.42
CA HIS A 114 10.13 41.49 -22.05
C HIS A 114 8.64 41.20 -22.32
N THR A 115 8.32 40.59 -23.47
CA THR A 115 6.95 40.13 -23.76
C THR A 115 6.45 39.16 -22.69
N TYR A 116 7.27 38.20 -22.26
CA TYR A 116 6.87 37.23 -21.24
C TYR A 116 6.56 37.88 -19.89
N VAL A 117 7.37 38.87 -19.48
CA VAL A 117 7.09 39.66 -18.26
C VAL A 117 5.79 40.44 -18.42
N GLN A 118 5.58 41.11 -19.56
CA GLN A 118 4.36 41.88 -19.84
C GLN A 118 3.10 40.99 -19.84
N MET A 119 3.16 39.80 -20.45
CA MET A 119 2.07 38.81 -20.41
C MET A 119 1.75 38.40 -18.97
N THR A 120 2.79 38.13 -18.17
CA THR A 120 2.62 37.77 -16.77
C THR A 120 1.96 38.89 -15.96
N GLU A 121 2.44 40.13 -16.08
CA GLU A 121 1.86 41.25 -15.33
C GLU A 121 0.42 41.58 -15.76
N ALA A 122 0.11 41.46 -17.05
CA ALA A 122 -1.26 41.62 -17.54
C ALA A 122 -2.24 40.61 -16.93
N ILE A 123 -1.83 39.34 -16.85
CA ILE A 123 -2.61 38.28 -16.20
C ILE A 123 -2.76 38.59 -14.70
N LEU A 124 -1.64 38.88 -14.02
CA LEU A 124 -1.63 39.05 -12.56
C LEU A 124 -2.35 40.30 -12.09
N HIS A 125 -2.44 41.34 -12.93
CA HIS A 125 -3.17 42.57 -12.62
C HIS A 125 -4.58 42.28 -12.08
N TYR A 126 -5.37 41.48 -12.82
CA TYR A 126 -6.72 41.13 -12.40
C TYR A 126 -6.76 40.07 -11.29
N VAL A 127 -5.77 39.16 -11.22
CA VAL A 127 -5.66 38.21 -10.09
C VAL A 127 -5.50 38.97 -8.76
N ARG A 128 -4.64 39.98 -8.74
CA ARG A 128 -4.40 40.84 -7.57
C ARG A 128 -5.62 41.68 -7.21
N ALA A 129 -6.49 41.98 -8.17
CA ALA A 129 -7.79 42.61 -7.94
C ALA A 129 -8.87 41.66 -7.40
N GLY A 130 -8.51 40.43 -7.00
CA GLY A 130 -9.45 39.45 -6.44
C GLY A 130 -10.25 38.67 -7.48
N GLN A 131 -9.95 38.81 -8.76
CA GLN A 131 -10.75 38.22 -9.84
C GLN A 131 -10.35 36.77 -10.17
N ARG A 132 -11.28 36.05 -10.80
CA ARG A 132 -11.08 34.73 -11.41
C ARG A 132 -10.57 34.91 -12.84
N VAL A 133 -9.27 34.71 -13.02
CA VAL A 133 -8.59 34.87 -14.30
C VAL A 133 -8.32 33.50 -14.93
N VAL A 134 -8.73 33.34 -16.18
CA VAL A 134 -8.37 32.18 -17.02
C VAL A 134 -7.41 32.64 -18.12
N ALA A 135 -6.28 31.96 -18.27
CA ALA A 135 -5.31 32.23 -19.33
C ALA A 135 -5.11 30.98 -20.21
N VAL A 136 -5.18 31.14 -21.54
CA VAL A 136 -5.08 30.04 -22.50
C VAL A 136 -3.79 30.15 -23.31
N PHE A 137 -3.03 29.06 -23.41
CA PHE A 137 -1.86 28.97 -24.28
C PHE A 137 -1.98 27.77 -25.22
N TYR A 138 -1.45 27.87 -26.44
CA TYR A 138 -1.43 26.71 -27.34
C TYR A 138 -0.54 25.58 -26.81
N GLY A 139 -0.87 24.35 -27.20
CA GLY A 139 -0.18 23.15 -26.73
C GLY A 139 -0.42 22.87 -25.25
N HIS A 140 0.64 22.46 -24.54
CA HIS A 140 0.66 22.35 -23.09
C HIS A 140 1.24 23.63 -22.48
N PRO A 141 0.54 24.31 -21.55
CA PRO A 141 0.95 25.61 -21.01
C PRO A 141 2.19 25.55 -20.09
N GLY A 142 2.80 24.38 -19.93
CA GLY A 142 3.96 24.13 -19.06
C GLY A 142 5.17 23.62 -19.84
N VAL A 143 5.03 23.39 -21.15
CA VAL A 143 6.04 22.82 -22.03
C VAL A 143 6.49 23.93 -22.97
N PHE A 144 7.73 24.43 -22.80
CA PHE A 144 8.32 25.53 -23.58
C PHE A 144 7.63 26.90 -23.46
N VAL A 145 7.04 27.22 -22.29
CA VAL A 145 6.37 28.51 -22.05
C VAL A 145 6.82 29.14 -20.73
N LEU A 146 7.56 30.26 -20.76
CA LEU A 146 8.07 30.92 -19.54
C LEU A 146 7.00 31.74 -18.80
N SER A 147 6.16 32.48 -19.53
CA SER A 147 5.21 33.44 -18.95
C SER A 147 4.18 32.78 -18.02
N THR A 148 3.77 31.56 -18.33
CA THR A 148 2.83 30.75 -17.53
C THR A 148 3.46 30.32 -16.20
N HIS A 149 4.66 29.74 -16.23
CA HIS A 149 5.41 29.36 -15.02
C HIS A 149 5.68 30.56 -14.12
N ARG A 150 6.04 31.71 -14.71
CA ARG A 150 6.25 32.96 -13.99
C ARG A 150 4.97 33.44 -13.31
N ALA A 151 3.85 33.51 -14.02
CA ALA A 151 2.56 33.92 -13.46
C ALA A 151 2.11 32.99 -12.33
N MET A 152 2.25 31.68 -12.50
CA MET A 152 1.91 30.69 -11.48
C MET A 152 2.73 30.86 -10.19
N LYS A 153 4.04 31.08 -10.33
CA LYS A 153 4.94 31.24 -9.18
C LYS A 153 4.60 32.52 -8.40
N ILE A 154 4.45 33.65 -9.10
CA ILE A 154 4.15 34.93 -8.47
C ILE A 154 2.76 34.91 -7.81
N ALA A 155 1.72 34.43 -8.51
CA ALA A 155 0.37 34.35 -7.94
C ALA A 155 0.35 33.55 -6.62
N ARG A 156 1.03 32.40 -6.57
CA ARG A 156 1.13 31.57 -5.34
C ARG A 156 1.91 32.28 -4.23
N GLN A 157 3.01 32.96 -4.58
CA GLN A 157 3.81 33.73 -3.61
C GLN A 157 3.01 34.89 -3.00
N GLU A 158 2.10 35.49 -3.77
CA GLU A 158 1.21 36.57 -3.33
C GLU A 158 -0.06 36.06 -2.61
N GLY A 159 -0.18 34.75 -2.37
CA GLY A 159 -1.32 34.16 -1.63
C GLY A 159 -2.56 33.89 -2.49
N HIS A 160 -2.46 34.00 -3.81
CA HIS A 160 -3.55 33.68 -4.73
C HIS A 160 -3.58 32.20 -5.09
N ARG A 161 -4.79 31.68 -5.36
CA ARG A 161 -4.93 30.32 -5.88
C ARG A 161 -4.47 30.28 -7.33
N ALA A 162 -3.47 29.47 -7.66
CA ALA A 162 -3.03 29.29 -9.05
C ALA A 162 -2.95 27.81 -9.44
N VAL A 163 -3.64 27.44 -10.52
CA VAL A 163 -3.69 26.09 -11.08
C VAL A 163 -3.33 26.12 -12.57
N MET A 164 -2.47 25.21 -12.99
CA MET A 164 -2.18 24.94 -14.40
C MET A 164 -2.76 23.57 -14.74
N ARG A 165 -3.55 23.48 -15.79
CA ARG A 165 -4.04 22.20 -16.33
C ARG A 165 -3.17 21.78 -17.51
N ALA A 166 -2.89 20.48 -17.61
CA ALA A 166 -2.17 19.92 -18.74
C ALA A 166 -2.99 20.08 -20.03
N GLY A 167 -2.29 20.11 -21.16
CA GLY A 167 -2.87 20.11 -22.50
C GLY A 167 -2.03 19.24 -23.43
N ILE A 168 -2.55 18.94 -24.61
CA ILE A 168 -1.85 18.13 -25.63
C ILE A 168 -0.72 18.98 -26.22
N SER A 169 0.53 18.60 -25.95
CA SER A 169 1.73 19.26 -26.46
C SER A 169 2.10 18.78 -27.88
N ALA A 170 3.05 19.46 -28.51
CA ALA A 170 3.62 19.00 -29.77
C ALA A 170 4.39 17.69 -29.64
N LEU A 171 4.87 17.33 -28.43
CA LEU A 171 5.49 16.04 -28.17
C LEU A 171 4.46 14.92 -28.22
N ASP A 172 3.28 15.15 -27.64
CA ASP A 172 2.19 14.17 -27.65
C ASP A 172 1.73 13.90 -29.09
N CYS A 173 1.60 14.96 -29.91
CA CYS A 173 1.30 14.82 -31.33
C CYS A 173 2.40 14.05 -32.08
N LEU A 174 3.68 14.36 -31.83
CA LEU A 174 4.82 13.68 -32.45
C LEU A 174 4.83 12.18 -32.14
N CYS A 175 4.62 11.81 -30.88
CA CYS A 175 4.54 10.41 -30.47
C CYS A 175 3.40 9.68 -31.18
N ALA A 176 2.24 10.31 -31.29
CA ALA A 176 1.08 9.74 -31.98
C ALA A 176 1.32 9.60 -33.49
N ASP A 177 1.81 10.65 -34.15
CA ASP A 177 1.95 10.72 -35.60
C ASP A 177 3.12 9.85 -36.11
N LEU A 178 4.19 9.71 -35.32
CA LEU A 178 5.38 8.92 -35.69
C LEU A 178 5.37 7.51 -35.12
N GLY A 179 4.39 7.15 -34.29
CA GLY A 179 4.34 5.85 -33.61
C GLY A 179 5.48 5.64 -32.60
N VAL A 180 5.95 6.72 -31.97
CA VAL A 180 7.06 6.71 -31.02
C VAL A 180 6.53 6.53 -29.60
N ASP A 181 7.02 5.49 -28.91
CA ASP A 181 6.79 5.29 -27.47
C ASP A 181 7.98 5.84 -26.67
N PRO A 182 7.79 6.89 -25.84
CA PRO A 182 8.87 7.43 -25.01
C PRO A 182 9.47 6.42 -24.03
N ALA A 183 8.78 5.35 -23.68
CA ALA A 183 9.26 4.33 -22.74
C ALA A 183 10.28 3.37 -23.37
N GLN A 184 10.31 3.23 -24.70
CA GLN A 184 11.13 2.23 -25.39
C GLN A 184 11.86 2.84 -26.60
N PRO A 185 13.20 2.93 -26.59
CA PRO A 185 14.13 2.61 -25.49
C PRO A 185 14.31 3.75 -24.47
N GLY A 186 13.48 4.78 -24.53
CA GLY A 186 13.66 6.03 -23.78
C GLY A 186 13.68 7.24 -24.71
N LEU A 187 13.40 8.43 -24.18
CA LEU A 187 13.34 9.67 -24.98
C LEU A 187 14.03 10.86 -24.29
N GLN A 188 14.84 11.58 -25.05
CA GLN A 188 15.50 12.83 -24.66
C GLN A 188 14.85 14.01 -25.39
N THR A 189 14.62 15.11 -24.67
CA THR A 189 14.09 16.35 -25.26
C THR A 189 14.99 17.53 -24.95
N TYR A 190 15.26 18.37 -25.96
CA TYR A 190 16.08 19.57 -25.79
C TYR A 190 15.54 20.76 -26.58
N GLU A 191 15.71 21.96 -26.02
CA GLU A 191 15.68 23.18 -26.82
C GLU A 191 16.99 23.28 -27.62
N ALA A 192 16.91 23.56 -28.92
CA ALA A 192 18.06 23.47 -29.82
C ALA A 192 19.20 24.43 -29.42
N THR A 193 18.89 25.66 -29.00
CA THR A 193 19.91 26.63 -28.59
C THR A 193 20.59 26.21 -27.27
N ASP A 194 19.82 25.81 -26.26
CA ASP A 194 20.31 25.30 -24.96
C ASP A 194 21.24 24.11 -25.16
N MET A 195 20.85 23.19 -26.06
CA MET A 195 21.64 22.02 -26.39
C MET A 195 23.04 22.39 -26.86
N LEU A 196 23.12 23.32 -27.80
CA LEU A 196 24.36 23.78 -28.40
C LEU A 196 25.24 24.54 -27.39
N ILE A 197 24.68 25.53 -26.68
CA ILE A 197 25.49 26.39 -25.80
C ILE A 197 25.96 25.68 -24.52
N ARG A 198 25.27 24.60 -24.10
CA ARG A 198 25.67 23.80 -22.93
C ARG A 198 26.42 22.52 -23.28
N GLY A 199 26.59 22.21 -24.57
CA GLY A 199 27.24 20.97 -25.01
C GLY A 199 26.57 19.71 -24.44
N ARG A 200 25.24 19.65 -24.49
CA ARG A 200 24.46 18.52 -23.93
C ARG A 200 24.85 17.21 -24.64
N ARG A 201 25.34 16.22 -23.90
CA ARG A 201 25.68 14.91 -24.47
C ARG A 201 24.41 14.18 -24.91
N LEU A 202 24.39 13.74 -26.17
CA LEU A 202 23.31 12.95 -26.74
C LEU A 202 23.56 11.47 -26.48
N ASP A 203 22.59 10.78 -25.90
CA ASP A 203 22.56 9.32 -25.90
C ASP A 203 21.90 8.82 -27.20
N THR A 204 22.69 8.27 -28.11
CA THR A 204 22.24 7.78 -29.42
C THR A 204 21.45 6.47 -29.33
N SER A 205 21.35 5.87 -28.15
CA SER A 205 20.50 4.70 -27.90
C SER A 205 19.05 5.04 -27.56
N MET A 206 18.72 6.32 -27.39
CA MET A 206 17.38 6.82 -27.07
C MET A 206 16.82 7.67 -28.22
N HIS A 207 15.50 7.86 -28.23
CA HIS A 207 14.86 8.85 -29.10
C HIS A 207 15.35 10.26 -28.74
N VAL A 208 15.54 11.14 -29.72
CA VAL A 208 15.85 12.56 -29.48
C VAL A 208 14.85 13.46 -30.18
N VAL A 209 14.23 14.37 -29.43
CA VAL A 209 13.35 15.41 -29.97
C VAL A 209 13.94 16.79 -29.70
N LEU A 210 14.13 17.57 -30.76
CA LEU A 210 14.71 18.91 -30.72
C LEU A 210 13.66 19.96 -31.05
N TRP A 211 13.50 20.89 -30.13
CA TRP A 211 12.52 21.97 -30.20
C TRP A 211 13.16 23.28 -30.65
N GLN A 212 12.33 24.15 -31.24
CA GLN A 212 12.74 25.50 -31.67
C GLN A 212 13.89 25.53 -32.70
N VAL A 213 14.00 24.47 -33.51
CA VAL A 213 15.03 24.34 -34.56
C VAL A 213 14.92 25.39 -35.68
N GLY A 214 13.78 26.10 -35.76
CA GLY A 214 13.54 27.18 -36.72
C GLY A 214 14.09 28.56 -36.31
N LEU A 215 14.65 28.69 -35.10
CA LEU A 215 15.08 29.99 -34.56
C LEU A 215 16.30 29.89 -33.62
N ILE A 216 17.27 29.05 -33.99
CA ILE A 216 18.44 28.75 -33.17
C ILE A 216 19.26 30.01 -32.88
N GLY A 217 19.47 30.32 -31.60
CA GLY A 217 20.22 31.50 -31.14
C GLY A 217 19.49 32.83 -31.29
N ASP A 218 18.22 32.85 -31.70
CA ASP A 218 17.43 34.08 -31.82
C ASP A 218 16.66 34.34 -30.52
N MET A 219 16.91 35.50 -29.88
CA MET A 219 16.27 35.94 -28.63
C MET A 219 15.10 36.91 -28.85
N GLY A 220 14.90 37.38 -30.08
CA GLY A 220 13.87 38.33 -30.47
C GLY A 220 12.61 37.65 -31.00
N TYR A 221 11.67 38.43 -31.53
CA TYR A 221 10.49 37.90 -32.21
C TYR A 221 10.39 38.52 -33.60
N ARG A 222 9.78 37.82 -34.57
CA ARG A 222 9.61 38.33 -35.93
C ARG A 222 8.26 37.89 -36.50
N ARG A 223 7.36 38.86 -36.77
CA ARG A 223 6.03 38.58 -37.35
C ARG A 223 6.09 37.90 -38.71
N LYS A 224 7.13 38.19 -39.51
CA LYS A 224 7.34 37.61 -40.85
C LYS A 224 8.11 36.28 -40.84
N GLY A 225 8.34 35.69 -39.67
CA GLY A 225 9.15 34.49 -39.50
C GLY A 225 10.63 34.76 -39.28
N PHE A 226 11.33 33.72 -38.84
CA PHE A 226 12.76 33.74 -38.49
C PHE A 226 13.62 33.39 -39.70
N HIS A 227 14.86 33.91 -39.72
CA HIS A 227 15.82 33.61 -40.80
C HIS A 227 16.57 32.29 -40.60
N ASN A 228 16.54 31.72 -39.39
CA ASN A 228 17.19 30.46 -39.02
C ASN A 228 18.66 30.30 -39.49
N ARG A 229 19.48 31.36 -39.35
CA ARG A 229 20.85 31.42 -39.89
C ARG A 229 21.79 30.36 -39.30
N ASN A 230 21.49 29.87 -38.10
CA ASN A 230 22.35 28.97 -37.35
C ASN A 230 21.98 27.49 -37.50
N LEU A 231 21.10 27.12 -38.43
CA LEU A 231 20.73 25.70 -38.62
C LEU A 231 21.95 24.83 -38.97
N GLY A 232 22.91 25.35 -39.75
CA GLY A 232 24.15 24.64 -40.06
C GLY A 232 24.96 24.27 -38.81
N VAL A 233 24.98 25.14 -37.79
CA VAL A 233 25.66 24.86 -36.52
C VAL A 233 25.00 23.69 -35.78
N LEU A 234 23.67 23.59 -35.84
CA LEU A 234 22.95 22.45 -35.30
C LEU A 234 23.26 21.16 -36.08
N VAL A 235 23.28 21.23 -37.41
CA VAL A 235 23.63 20.09 -38.27
C VAL A 235 25.03 19.57 -37.94
N GLU A 236 26.04 20.43 -37.90
CA GLU A 236 27.40 20.07 -37.53
C GLU A 236 27.48 19.41 -36.14
N TYR A 237 26.69 19.89 -35.18
CA TYR A 237 26.61 19.29 -33.85
C TYR A 237 26.07 17.87 -33.90
N LEU A 238 24.96 17.66 -34.61
CA LEU A 238 24.29 16.35 -34.72
C LEU A 238 25.14 15.34 -35.49
N GLN A 239 25.84 15.78 -36.54
CA GLN A 239 26.71 14.92 -37.35
C GLN A 239 27.87 14.32 -36.53
N ARG A 240 28.34 15.01 -35.48
CA ARG A 240 29.37 14.45 -34.58
C ARG A 240 28.88 13.24 -33.79
N ALA A 241 27.59 13.15 -33.48
CA ALA A 241 27.00 12.03 -32.75
C ALA A 241 26.44 10.95 -33.71
N TYR A 242 25.75 11.36 -34.76
CA TYR A 242 25.00 10.46 -35.62
C TYR A 242 25.71 10.07 -36.92
N GLY A 243 26.68 10.87 -37.38
CA GLY A 243 27.30 10.74 -38.70
C GLY A 243 26.71 11.72 -39.71
N GLU A 244 27.37 11.88 -40.86
CA GLU A 244 27.07 12.94 -41.84
C GLU A 244 25.66 12.87 -42.44
N ASP A 245 25.22 11.65 -42.75
CA ASP A 245 24.01 11.36 -43.54
C ASP A 245 22.95 10.58 -42.75
N TYR A 246 23.02 10.58 -41.41
CA TYR A 246 21.99 9.93 -40.60
C TYR A 246 20.62 10.56 -40.86
N GLU A 247 19.57 9.73 -40.90
CA GLU A 247 18.21 10.18 -41.18
C GLU A 247 17.59 10.86 -39.96
N VAL A 248 16.95 12.00 -40.21
CA VAL A 248 16.24 12.83 -39.23
C VAL A 248 14.88 13.20 -39.80
N THR A 249 13.87 13.21 -38.94
CA THR A 249 12.51 13.59 -39.32
C THR A 249 12.25 15.05 -38.97
N HIS A 250 12.00 15.87 -39.97
CA HIS A 250 11.38 17.19 -39.81
C HIS A 250 9.88 17.01 -39.59
N TYR A 251 9.43 17.43 -38.40
CA TYR A 251 8.06 17.23 -37.95
C TYR A 251 7.34 18.56 -37.68
N ILE A 252 6.11 18.66 -38.19
CA ILE A 252 5.14 19.70 -37.84
C ILE A 252 3.77 19.05 -37.68
N ALA A 253 3.22 19.09 -36.47
CA ALA A 253 1.87 18.59 -36.17
C ALA A 253 0.79 19.32 -37.00
N ALA A 254 -0.26 18.58 -37.38
CA ALA A 254 -1.44 19.17 -37.98
C ALA A 254 -2.15 20.10 -36.99
N ARG A 255 -2.44 21.34 -37.42
CA ARG A 255 -3.20 22.32 -36.61
C ARG A 255 -4.68 22.34 -36.95
N TYR A 256 -5.04 21.98 -38.16
CA TYR A 256 -6.42 22.06 -38.64
C TYR A 256 -6.99 20.66 -38.83
N PRO A 257 -8.29 20.45 -38.56
CA PRO A 257 -8.96 19.20 -38.91
C PRO A 257 -8.73 18.83 -40.38
N THR A 258 -8.64 17.53 -40.65
CA THR A 258 -8.42 16.94 -41.99
C THR A 258 -7.11 17.33 -42.68
N MET A 259 -6.22 18.08 -42.04
CA MET A 259 -4.87 18.33 -42.55
C MET A 259 -3.92 17.29 -41.99
N GLU A 260 -2.98 16.84 -42.81
CA GLU A 260 -1.96 15.89 -42.40
C GLU A 260 -0.79 16.61 -41.70
N PRO A 261 -0.12 15.96 -40.74
CA PRO A 261 1.14 16.46 -40.22
C PRO A 261 2.22 16.46 -41.31
N THR A 262 3.19 17.37 -41.20
CA THR A 262 4.42 17.27 -41.99
C THR A 262 5.33 16.24 -41.33
N ILE A 263 5.60 15.16 -42.04
CA ILE A 263 6.58 14.13 -41.67
C ILE A 263 7.54 13.99 -42.84
N ALA A 264 8.66 14.71 -42.78
CA ALA A 264 9.64 14.72 -43.86
C ALA A 264 10.98 14.15 -43.35
N VAL A 265 11.39 13.00 -43.89
CA VAL A 265 12.68 12.38 -43.56
C VAL A 265 13.75 12.98 -44.46
N HIS A 266 14.83 13.46 -43.85
CA HIS A 266 15.99 14.05 -44.51
C HIS A 266 17.26 13.43 -43.96
N ARG A 267 18.32 13.42 -44.77
CA ARG A 267 19.68 13.24 -44.25
C ARG A 267 20.10 14.52 -43.52
N LEU A 268 20.93 14.39 -42.49
CA LEU A 268 21.45 15.56 -41.77
C LEU A 268 22.12 16.58 -42.70
N SER A 269 22.91 16.13 -43.67
CA SER A 269 23.56 16.98 -44.68
C SER A 269 22.55 17.80 -45.52
N GLU A 270 21.40 17.22 -45.85
CA GLU A 270 20.34 17.86 -46.67
C GLU A 270 19.66 19.03 -45.96
N LEU A 271 19.67 19.09 -44.63
CA LEU A 271 19.08 20.21 -43.88
C LEU A 271 19.76 21.55 -44.18
N THR A 272 20.99 21.52 -44.70
CA THR A 272 21.72 22.72 -45.14
C THR A 272 21.45 23.12 -46.59
N ASP A 273 20.78 22.26 -47.40
CA ASP A 273 20.31 22.63 -48.73
C ASP A 273 19.33 23.81 -48.60
N PRO A 274 19.52 24.93 -49.31
CA PRO A 274 18.65 26.09 -49.24
C PRO A 274 17.15 25.81 -49.48
N ARG A 275 16.80 24.72 -50.18
CA ARG A 275 15.42 24.30 -50.42
C ARG A 275 14.78 23.67 -49.18
N VAL A 276 15.53 22.81 -48.49
CA VAL A 276 15.10 22.13 -47.24
C VAL A 276 15.21 23.10 -46.06
N HIS A 277 16.29 23.86 -45.96
CA HIS A 277 16.50 24.86 -44.92
C HIS A 277 15.31 25.83 -44.76
N ARG A 278 14.69 26.22 -45.88
CA ARG A 278 13.51 27.11 -45.91
C ARG A 278 12.23 26.48 -45.35
N THR A 279 12.12 25.15 -45.31
CA THR A 279 10.94 24.47 -44.74
C THR A 279 11.02 24.40 -43.21
N VAL A 280 12.20 24.54 -42.62
CA VAL A 280 12.44 24.54 -41.17
C VAL A 280 12.07 25.91 -40.58
N THR A 281 10.83 26.02 -40.11
CA THR A 281 10.21 27.24 -39.60
C THR A 281 10.10 27.25 -38.07
N GLY A 282 9.60 28.34 -37.48
CA GLY A 282 9.45 28.48 -36.02
C GLY A 282 8.52 27.48 -35.33
N ILE A 283 7.74 26.70 -36.09
CA ILE A 283 6.88 25.62 -35.57
C ILE A 283 7.44 24.22 -35.87
N SER A 284 8.66 24.15 -36.42
CA SER A 284 9.32 22.88 -36.76
C SER A 284 9.99 22.26 -35.53
N SER A 285 9.94 20.94 -35.49
CA SER A 285 10.71 20.09 -34.57
C SER A 285 11.53 19.09 -35.37
N LEU A 286 12.65 18.63 -34.83
CA LEU A 286 13.40 17.49 -35.40
C LEU A 286 13.28 16.29 -34.47
N TYR A 287 12.99 15.12 -35.04
CA TYR A 287 13.04 13.83 -34.37
C TYR A 287 14.18 13.00 -34.95
N LEU A 288 15.06 12.50 -34.08
CA LEU A 288 16.10 11.56 -34.44
C LEU A 288 15.77 10.21 -33.80
N PRO A 289 15.61 9.14 -34.60
CA PRO A 289 15.42 7.81 -34.05
C PRO A 289 16.70 7.30 -33.34
N PRO A 290 16.59 6.25 -32.51
CA PRO A 290 17.74 5.60 -31.91
C PRO A 290 18.64 5.00 -32.98
N LYS A 291 19.94 5.27 -32.88
CA LYS A 291 20.99 4.72 -33.74
C LYS A 291 21.54 3.42 -33.17
N ASP A 292 21.74 3.37 -31.85
CA ASP A 292 22.43 2.29 -31.17
C ASP A 292 21.47 1.45 -30.31
N GLY A 293 21.70 0.14 -30.22
CA GLY A 293 21.03 -0.72 -29.24
C GLY A 293 21.94 -0.95 -28.03
N ILE A 294 21.38 -0.92 -26.82
CA ILE A 294 22.12 -1.25 -25.59
C ILE A 294 21.91 -2.72 -25.21
N ALA A 295 23.01 -3.41 -24.88
CA ALA A 295 22.98 -4.80 -24.43
C ALA A 295 22.35 -4.90 -23.03
N THR A 296 21.58 -5.97 -22.81
CA THR A 296 21.02 -6.27 -21.48
C THR A 296 22.14 -6.55 -20.48
N ASP A 297 22.11 -5.86 -19.34
CA ASP A 297 22.91 -6.20 -18.17
C ASP A 297 22.40 -7.51 -17.57
N MET A 298 23.11 -8.60 -17.83
CA MET A 298 22.72 -9.93 -17.39
C MET A 298 22.85 -10.12 -15.87
N GLU A 299 23.78 -9.44 -15.21
CA GLU A 299 23.90 -9.50 -13.76
C GLU A 299 22.64 -8.89 -13.11
N MET A 300 22.22 -7.73 -13.60
CA MET A 300 21.00 -7.08 -13.14
C MET A 300 19.74 -7.90 -13.47
N ALA A 301 19.66 -8.45 -14.69
CA ALA A 301 18.52 -9.28 -15.09
C ALA A 301 18.37 -10.51 -14.18
N VAL A 302 19.47 -11.15 -13.80
CA VAL A 302 19.48 -12.27 -12.83
C VAL A 302 19.03 -11.80 -11.44
N ARG A 303 19.54 -10.66 -10.95
CA ARG A 303 19.14 -10.10 -9.66
C ARG A 303 17.65 -9.73 -9.58
N LEU A 304 17.06 -9.29 -10.69
CA LEU A 304 15.63 -8.99 -10.81
C LEU A 304 14.76 -10.23 -11.07
N GLY A 305 15.37 -11.42 -11.22
CA GLY A 305 14.66 -12.66 -11.53
C GLY A 305 14.11 -12.74 -12.96
N LEU A 306 14.58 -11.88 -13.87
CA LEU A 306 14.18 -11.85 -15.28
C LEU A 306 14.99 -12.82 -16.14
N ALA A 307 16.15 -13.27 -15.65
CA ALA A 307 17.01 -14.26 -16.31
C ALA A 307 17.61 -15.22 -15.27
N ARG A 308 18.13 -16.36 -15.74
CA ARG A 308 18.90 -17.30 -14.91
C ARG A 308 20.40 -17.12 -15.12
N PRO A 309 21.23 -17.45 -14.12
CA PRO A 309 22.69 -17.51 -14.32
C PRO A 309 23.03 -18.39 -15.52
N GLY A 310 23.74 -17.83 -16.50
CA GLY A 310 24.15 -18.52 -17.73
C GLY A 310 23.24 -18.31 -18.95
N ASP A 311 22.10 -17.62 -18.81
CA ASP A 311 21.29 -17.24 -19.97
C ASP A 311 22.06 -16.26 -20.87
N THR A 312 21.85 -16.36 -22.19
CA THR A 312 22.45 -15.45 -23.18
C THR A 312 21.48 -14.32 -23.50
N PRO A 313 21.89 -13.03 -23.42
CA PRO A 313 21.02 -11.92 -23.78
C PRO A 313 20.67 -11.95 -25.26
N LEU A 314 19.51 -11.40 -25.61
CA LEU A 314 19.19 -11.13 -27.01
C LEU A 314 20.14 -10.07 -27.57
N PRO A 315 20.47 -10.13 -28.88
CA PRO A 315 21.25 -9.07 -29.51
C PRO A 315 20.58 -7.71 -29.32
N PRO A 316 21.34 -6.67 -28.95
CA PRO A 316 20.77 -5.35 -28.76
C PRO A 316 20.24 -4.82 -30.10
N ARG A 317 19.05 -4.23 -30.05
CA ARG A 317 18.43 -3.55 -31.19
C ARG A 317 18.03 -2.14 -30.76
N PRO A 318 18.20 -1.12 -31.62
CA PRO A 318 17.80 0.25 -31.28
C PRO A 318 16.29 0.37 -31.04
N LEU A 319 15.48 -0.41 -31.77
CA LEU A 319 14.03 -0.46 -31.64
C LEU A 319 13.54 -1.90 -31.50
N ARG A 320 12.40 -2.05 -30.81
CA ARG A 320 11.72 -3.33 -30.64
C ARG A 320 10.87 -3.63 -31.88
N GLU A 321 10.98 -4.84 -32.41
CA GLU A 321 10.03 -5.35 -33.41
C GLU A 321 8.73 -5.78 -32.71
N ILE A 322 7.60 -5.24 -33.17
CA ILE A 322 6.27 -5.47 -32.55
C ILE A 322 5.18 -5.83 -33.57
N ASP A 323 5.48 -5.74 -34.85
CA ASP A 323 4.57 -5.91 -35.98
C ASP A 323 4.60 -7.33 -36.59
N GLN A 324 5.56 -8.16 -36.19
CA GLN A 324 5.70 -9.53 -36.68
C GLN A 324 4.89 -10.53 -35.85
N HIS A 325 4.16 -11.43 -36.53
CA HIS A 325 3.43 -12.53 -35.89
C HIS A 325 4.26 -13.81 -35.90
N GLY A 326 5.01 -14.05 -34.83
CA GLY A 326 5.80 -15.26 -34.64
C GLY A 326 5.02 -16.40 -33.97
N PRO A 327 5.72 -17.50 -33.62
CA PRO A 327 5.13 -18.63 -32.90
C PRO A 327 4.57 -18.25 -31.52
N ARG A 328 5.18 -17.25 -30.84
CA ARG A 328 4.76 -16.77 -29.52
C ARG A 328 3.42 -16.03 -29.61
N GLU A 329 3.33 -15.08 -30.53
CA GLU A 329 2.12 -14.29 -30.79
C GLU A 329 0.98 -15.21 -31.25
N SER A 330 1.26 -16.13 -32.17
CA SER A 330 0.29 -17.13 -32.63
C SER A 330 -0.24 -18.02 -31.51
N ARG A 331 0.61 -18.36 -30.53
CA ARG A 331 0.17 -19.12 -29.35
C ARG A 331 -0.78 -18.29 -28.49
N ALA A 332 -0.43 -17.04 -28.17
CA ALA A 332 -1.29 -16.16 -27.39
C ALA A 332 -2.66 -15.96 -28.05
N VAL A 333 -2.71 -15.84 -29.39
CA VAL A 333 -3.97 -15.78 -30.14
C VAL A 333 -4.79 -17.06 -30.00
N ARG A 334 -4.17 -18.26 -30.05
CA ARG A 334 -4.88 -19.53 -29.87
C ARG A 334 -5.43 -19.71 -28.45
N GLU A 335 -4.81 -19.11 -27.44
CA GLU A 335 -5.29 -19.16 -26.05
C GLU A 335 -6.68 -18.52 -25.88
N PHE A 336 -7.11 -17.63 -26.81
CA PHE A 336 -8.48 -17.09 -26.82
C PHE A 336 -9.57 -18.15 -27.02
N ALA A 337 -9.26 -19.32 -27.58
CA ALA A 337 -10.27 -20.38 -27.78
C ALA A 337 -10.88 -20.90 -26.46
N GLY A 338 -10.17 -20.75 -25.33
CA GLY A 338 -10.64 -21.10 -23.99
C GLY A 338 -10.85 -19.90 -23.07
N PHE A 339 -10.91 -18.68 -23.61
CA PHE A 339 -11.07 -17.48 -22.79
C PHE A 339 -12.48 -17.38 -22.18
N GLU A 340 -12.52 -17.27 -20.86
CA GLU A 340 -13.71 -16.86 -20.09
C GLU A 340 -13.34 -15.66 -19.21
N VAL A 341 -14.31 -14.76 -18.99
CA VAL A 341 -14.10 -13.61 -18.08
C VAL A 341 -13.77 -14.14 -16.67
N PRO A 342 -12.66 -13.70 -16.04
CA PRO A 342 -12.29 -14.17 -14.71
C PRO A 342 -13.39 -13.89 -13.66
N GLU A 343 -13.67 -14.84 -12.75
CA GLU A 343 -14.71 -14.65 -11.70
C GLU A 343 -14.36 -13.52 -10.71
N ASP A 344 -13.07 -13.18 -10.58
CA ASP A 344 -12.54 -12.07 -9.80
C ASP A 344 -12.51 -10.74 -10.57
N TYR A 345 -12.88 -10.74 -11.86
CA TYR A 345 -13.12 -9.52 -12.61
C TYR A 345 -14.31 -8.77 -12.01
N GLN A 346 -14.04 -7.58 -11.48
CA GLN A 346 -15.07 -6.71 -10.92
C GLN A 346 -15.70 -5.90 -12.05
N TYR A 347 -16.80 -6.40 -12.60
CA TYR A 347 -17.63 -5.61 -13.50
C TYR A 347 -18.15 -4.36 -12.78
N GLN A 348 -17.86 -3.18 -13.32
CA GLN A 348 -18.29 -1.92 -12.74
C GLN A 348 -19.77 -1.68 -13.00
N HIS A 349 -20.61 -1.91 -11.99
CA HIS A 349 -22.01 -1.49 -12.03
C HIS A 349 -22.14 0.02 -11.81
N PRO A 350 -23.16 0.69 -12.39
CA PRO A 350 -23.44 2.08 -12.07
C PRO A 350 -23.76 2.23 -10.58
N THR A 351 -23.14 3.22 -9.94
CA THR A 351 -23.37 3.58 -8.54
C THR A 351 -23.71 5.06 -8.45
N ALA A 352 -24.48 5.45 -7.45
CA ALA A 352 -24.82 6.86 -7.23
C ALA A 352 -23.55 7.70 -6.99
N ALA A 353 -22.52 7.12 -6.36
CA ALA A 353 -21.23 7.76 -6.22
C ALA A 353 -20.51 8.00 -7.57
N CYS A 354 -20.61 7.06 -8.51
CA CYS A 354 -20.06 7.24 -9.86
C CYS A 354 -20.81 8.36 -10.60
N ASP A 355 -22.15 8.35 -10.56
CA ASP A 355 -22.97 9.38 -11.20
C ASP A 355 -22.68 10.78 -10.63
N PHE A 356 -22.47 10.89 -9.31
CA PHE A 356 -22.05 12.12 -8.67
C PHE A 356 -20.70 12.61 -9.22
N LEU A 357 -19.69 11.73 -9.33
CA LEU A 357 -18.37 12.10 -9.84
C LEU A 357 -18.40 12.47 -11.33
N ILE A 358 -19.26 11.82 -12.13
CA ILE A 358 -19.49 12.19 -13.53
C ILE A 358 -20.11 13.58 -13.61
N GLN A 359 -21.17 13.86 -12.85
CA GLN A 359 -21.77 15.19 -12.83
C GLN A 359 -20.78 16.25 -12.33
N LEU A 360 -19.98 15.92 -11.32
CA LEU A 360 -18.92 16.78 -10.81
C LEU A 360 -17.90 17.15 -11.89
N ALA A 361 -17.67 16.33 -12.92
CA ALA A 361 -16.73 16.66 -14.00
C ALA A 361 -17.24 17.81 -14.88
N ASP A 362 -18.55 17.92 -15.09
CA ASP A 362 -19.17 18.89 -16.02
C ASP A 362 -19.85 20.09 -15.32
N ASP A 363 -20.07 20.04 -13.99
CA ASP A 363 -20.77 21.08 -13.23
C ASP A 363 -19.82 21.90 -12.32
N ILE A 364 -19.48 23.12 -12.73
CA ILE A 364 -18.59 24.03 -11.99
C ILE A 364 -19.16 24.44 -10.64
N GLU A 365 -20.48 24.64 -10.55
CA GLU A 365 -21.08 25.05 -9.29
C GLU A 365 -21.06 23.89 -8.30
N LEU A 366 -21.33 22.66 -8.77
CA LEU A 366 -21.16 21.46 -7.96
C LEU A 366 -19.69 21.25 -7.56
N GLN A 367 -18.71 21.49 -8.44
CA GLN A 367 -17.29 21.45 -8.09
C GLN A 367 -16.94 22.46 -7.00
N ARG A 368 -17.49 23.67 -7.09
CA ARG A 368 -17.29 24.70 -6.07
C ARG A 368 -17.92 24.27 -4.76
N ARG A 369 -19.20 23.88 -4.78
CA ARG A 369 -19.94 23.45 -3.60
C ARG A 369 -19.27 22.25 -2.93
N TYR A 370 -18.92 21.20 -3.68
CA TYR A 370 -18.22 20.04 -3.13
C TYR A 370 -16.84 20.40 -2.57
N ARG A 371 -16.23 21.50 -3.04
CA ARG A 371 -14.97 22.01 -2.50
C ARG A 371 -15.14 22.78 -1.20
N THR A 372 -16.16 23.63 -1.09
CA THR A 372 -16.36 24.56 0.03
C THR A 372 -17.29 24.01 1.12
N ASP A 373 -18.30 23.27 0.70
CA ASP A 373 -19.29 22.58 1.53
C ASP A 373 -19.57 21.16 0.97
N PRO A 374 -18.64 20.21 1.23
CA PRO A 374 -18.79 18.84 0.75
C PRO A 374 -20.05 18.15 1.27
N ALA A 375 -20.50 18.51 2.49
CA ALA A 375 -21.69 17.92 3.10
C ALA A 375 -22.97 18.38 2.40
N GLY A 376 -23.09 19.67 2.09
CA GLY A 376 -24.21 20.19 1.31
C GLY A 376 -24.21 19.70 -0.14
N ALA A 377 -23.04 19.58 -0.79
CA ALA A 377 -22.98 19.06 -2.16
C ALA A 377 -23.44 17.60 -2.27
N LEU A 378 -23.19 16.81 -1.23
CA LEU A 378 -23.58 15.40 -1.18
C LEU A 378 -24.99 15.21 -0.63
N SER A 379 -25.66 16.25 -0.11
CA SER A 379 -26.95 16.13 0.58
C SER A 379 -28.04 15.52 -0.32
N PRO A 380 -29.07 14.83 0.23
CA PRO A 380 -30.14 14.26 -0.60
C PRO A 380 -30.87 15.30 -1.45
N GLU A 381 -30.91 16.56 -0.99
CA GLU A 381 -31.49 17.69 -1.73
C GLU A 381 -30.61 18.15 -2.90
N SER A 382 -29.28 18.06 -2.76
CA SER A 382 -28.34 18.45 -3.82
C SER A 382 -28.07 17.32 -4.80
N PHE A 383 -27.94 16.08 -4.31
CA PHE A 383 -27.68 14.89 -5.10
C PHE A 383 -28.37 13.68 -4.45
N PRO A 384 -29.58 13.31 -4.91
CA PRO A 384 -30.32 12.17 -4.36
C PRO A 384 -29.69 10.83 -4.75
N GLY A 385 -29.96 9.78 -3.96
CA GLY A 385 -29.59 8.40 -4.31
C GLY A 385 -28.28 7.87 -3.72
N LEU A 386 -27.43 8.72 -3.13
CA LEU A 386 -26.23 8.27 -2.41
C LEU A 386 -26.58 7.52 -1.12
N SER A 387 -26.06 6.30 -0.98
CA SER A 387 -26.09 5.56 0.28
C SER A 387 -25.24 6.23 1.37
N ASP A 388 -25.50 5.90 2.63
CA ASP A 388 -24.71 6.45 3.75
C ASP A 388 -23.22 6.09 3.66
N ARG A 389 -22.90 4.92 3.10
CA ARG A 389 -21.51 4.50 2.92
C ARG A 389 -20.82 5.33 1.85
N GLU A 390 -21.43 5.48 0.68
CA GLU A 390 -20.90 6.31 -0.41
C GLU A 390 -20.72 7.75 0.04
N ARG A 391 -21.74 8.31 0.71
CA ARG A 391 -21.71 9.66 1.29
C ARG A 391 -20.55 9.83 2.26
N ARG A 392 -20.37 8.92 3.22
CA ARG A 392 -19.24 8.96 4.16
C ARG A 392 -17.88 8.90 3.46
N LEU A 393 -17.75 8.06 2.43
CA LEU A 393 -16.50 7.92 1.68
C LEU A 393 -16.20 9.18 0.85
N LEU A 394 -17.18 9.71 0.13
CA LEU A 394 -17.04 10.94 -0.66
C LEU A 394 -16.80 12.18 0.23
N LEU A 395 -17.36 12.23 1.44
CA LEU A 395 -17.12 13.31 2.40
C LEU A 395 -15.63 13.44 2.77
N THR A 396 -14.86 12.35 2.73
CA THR A 396 -13.43 12.40 3.06
C THR A 396 -12.59 13.16 2.03
N ARG A 397 -13.10 13.32 0.80
CA ARG A 397 -12.41 13.94 -0.34
C ARG A 397 -11.01 13.38 -0.61
N ARG A 398 -10.82 12.09 -0.32
CA ARG A 398 -9.61 11.32 -0.65
C ARG A 398 -9.86 10.49 -1.90
N GLU A 399 -8.94 10.49 -2.84
CA GLU A 399 -9.09 9.77 -4.12
C GLU A 399 -9.40 8.28 -3.92
N GLY A 400 -8.66 7.58 -3.05
CA GLY A 400 -8.93 6.16 -2.77
C GLY A 400 -10.32 5.90 -2.17
N ALA A 401 -10.83 6.82 -1.33
CA ALA A 401 -12.17 6.69 -0.76
C ALA A 401 -13.26 6.97 -1.80
N ALA A 402 -13.06 7.97 -2.66
CA ALA A 402 -13.94 8.25 -3.79
C ALA A 402 -13.98 7.09 -4.78
N GLN A 403 -12.83 6.46 -5.07
CA GLN A 403 -12.74 5.27 -5.91
C GLN A 403 -13.49 4.08 -5.28
N LEU A 404 -13.34 3.85 -3.97
CA LEU A 404 -14.10 2.81 -3.27
C LEU A 404 -15.61 3.05 -3.29
N ALA A 405 -16.04 4.31 -3.15
CA ALA A 405 -17.44 4.70 -3.28
C ALA A 405 -17.95 4.41 -4.69
N ALA A 406 -17.24 4.90 -5.72
CA ALA A 406 -17.60 4.73 -7.12
C ALA A 406 -17.65 3.25 -7.54
N LYS A 407 -16.69 2.44 -7.08
CA LYS A 407 -16.66 0.99 -7.35
C LYS A 407 -17.87 0.25 -6.75
N GLY A 408 -18.52 0.79 -5.73
CA GLY A 408 -19.55 0.07 -4.98
C GLY A 408 -19.03 -1.20 -4.31
N ALA A 409 -17.71 -1.42 -4.30
CA ALA A 409 -17.09 -2.64 -3.81
C ALA A 409 -17.37 -2.78 -2.32
N VAL A 410 -18.32 -3.65 -1.96
CA VAL A 410 -18.16 -4.47 -0.76
C VAL A 410 -16.98 -5.38 -1.10
N VAL A 411 -15.94 -5.42 -0.27
CA VAL A 411 -14.81 -6.34 -0.50
C VAL A 411 -15.37 -7.76 -0.49
N SER A 412 -15.72 -8.28 -1.67
CA SER A 412 -16.02 -9.68 -1.89
C SER A 412 -14.65 -10.30 -2.10
N ASP A 413 -14.15 -10.96 -1.06
CA ASP A 413 -12.92 -11.75 -1.15
C ASP A 413 -13.03 -12.65 -2.40
N ALA A 414 -12.04 -12.58 -3.29
CA ALA A 414 -11.94 -13.51 -4.42
C ALA A 414 -12.03 -14.96 -3.90
N PRO A 415 -12.55 -15.93 -4.68
CA PRO A 415 -12.73 -17.31 -4.20
C PRO A 415 -11.48 -17.93 -3.55
N ASN A 416 -10.30 -17.64 -4.10
CA ASN A 416 -9.02 -18.06 -3.52
C ASN A 416 -8.68 -17.33 -2.21
N GLU A 417 -8.91 -16.01 -2.11
CA GLU A 417 -8.70 -15.27 -0.86
C GLU A 417 -9.60 -15.79 0.27
N ARG A 418 -10.85 -16.18 -0.04
CA ARG A 418 -11.74 -16.82 0.95
C ARG A 418 -11.15 -18.10 1.51
N LEU A 419 -10.52 -18.92 0.66
CA LEU A 419 -9.81 -20.12 1.09
C LEU A 419 -8.60 -19.75 1.98
N VAL A 420 -7.77 -18.80 1.56
CA VAL A 420 -6.57 -18.39 2.31
C VAL A 420 -6.97 -17.80 3.68
N ARG A 421 -7.93 -16.87 3.73
CA ARG A 421 -8.48 -16.31 4.98
C ARG A 421 -9.17 -17.39 5.83
N GLY A 422 -9.82 -18.37 5.21
CA GLY A 422 -10.38 -19.55 5.88
C GLY A 422 -9.30 -20.40 6.56
N ALA A 423 -8.21 -20.67 5.84
CA ALA A 423 -7.04 -21.38 6.35
C ALA A 423 -6.37 -20.62 7.50
N LEU A 424 -6.24 -19.29 7.40
CA LEU A 424 -5.73 -18.42 8.46
C LEU A 424 -6.62 -18.40 9.72
N ARG A 425 -7.94 -18.60 9.56
CA ARG A 425 -8.87 -18.70 10.70
C ARG A 425 -8.87 -20.08 11.36
N ARG A 426 -8.54 -21.14 10.61
CA ARG A 426 -8.58 -22.53 11.07
C ARG A 426 -7.34 -23.27 10.57
N VAL A 427 -6.36 -23.47 11.46
CA VAL A 427 -5.14 -24.25 11.16
C VAL A 427 -5.44 -25.65 10.59
N HIS A 428 -6.58 -26.25 10.96
CA HIS A 428 -7.04 -27.52 10.40
C HIS A 428 -7.26 -27.45 8.89
N THR A 429 -7.86 -26.36 8.38
CA THR A 429 -8.08 -26.14 6.95
C THR A 429 -6.75 -26.00 6.20
N ALA A 430 -5.76 -25.32 6.79
CA ALA A 430 -4.42 -25.23 6.22
C ALA A 430 -3.70 -26.59 6.16
N ARG A 431 -3.86 -27.44 7.20
CA ARG A 431 -3.33 -28.81 7.21
C ARG A 431 -3.98 -29.68 6.16
N GLN A 432 -5.31 -29.65 6.06
CA GLN A 432 -6.06 -30.40 5.03
C GLN A 432 -5.64 -30.00 3.62
N LEU A 433 -5.41 -28.70 3.36
CA LEU A 433 -4.88 -28.20 2.10
C LEU A 433 -3.46 -28.72 1.81
N ALA A 434 -2.55 -28.64 2.78
CA ALA A 434 -1.19 -29.15 2.63
C ALA A 434 -1.13 -30.68 2.40
N ASP A 435 -2.01 -31.43 3.08
CA ASP A 435 -2.17 -32.88 2.90
C ASP A 435 -2.76 -33.21 1.53
N ALA A 436 -3.72 -32.44 1.03
CA ALA A 436 -4.26 -32.60 -0.31
C ALA A 436 -3.18 -32.38 -1.38
N ILE A 437 -2.36 -31.32 -1.27
CA ILE A 437 -1.24 -31.07 -2.18
C ILE A 437 -0.20 -32.19 -2.14
N THR A 438 0.12 -32.68 -0.94
CA THR A 438 1.08 -33.78 -0.79
C THR A 438 0.57 -35.06 -1.43
N ARG A 439 -0.72 -35.37 -1.27
CA ARG A 439 -1.38 -36.51 -1.93
C ARG A 439 -1.43 -36.34 -3.44
N CYS A 440 -1.70 -35.14 -3.96
CA CYS A 440 -1.66 -34.88 -5.40
C CYS A 440 -0.29 -35.18 -6.02
N GLY A 441 0.80 -34.80 -5.35
CA GLY A 441 2.15 -35.13 -5.80
C GLY A 441 2.43 -36.64 -5.81
N ARG A 442 1.97 -37.37 -4.79
CA ARG A 442 2.13 -38.84 -4.69
C ARG A 442 1.29 -39.61 -5.70
N GLU A 443 0.02 -39.23 -5.82
CA GLU A 443 -0.98 -39.91 -6.66
C GLU A 443 -0.93 -39.46 -8.13
N ARG A 444 -0.17 -38.39 -8.44
CA ARG A 444 -0.17 -37.70 -9.74
C ARG A 444 -1.59 -37.41 -10.25
N SER A 445 -2.49 -37.04 -9.34
CA SER A 445 -3.91 -36.79 -9.62
C SER A 445 -4.41 -35.57 -8.86
N ARG A 446 -5.34 -34.83 -9.46
CA ARG A 446 -6.01 -33.66 -8.83
C ARG A 446 -7.16 -34.01 -7.89
N ARG A 447 -7.58 -35.28 -7.83
CA ARG A 447 -8.73 -35.72 -7.01
C ARG A 447 -8.65 -35.30 -5.54
N PRO A 448 -7.50 -35.41 -4.85
CA PRO A 448 -7.40 -34.96 -3.46
C PRO A 448 -7.67 -33.46 -3.27
N LEU A 449 -7.28 -32.61 -4.23
CA LEU A 449 -7.52 -31.16 -4.19
C LEU A 449 -8.98 -30.80 -4.49
N LEU A 450 -9.60 -31.48 -5.47
CA LEU A 450 -11.03 -31.31 -5.75
C LEU A 450 -11.89 -31.75 -4.55
N ALA A 451 -11.59 -32.92 -3.98
CA ALA A 451 -12.31 -33.42 -2.80
C ALA A 451 -12.15 -32.50 -1.57
N PHE A 452 -10.99 -31.87 -1.40
CA PHE A 452 -10.79 -30.84 -0.37
C PHE A 452 -11.66 -29.60 -0.61
N ALA A 453 -11.65 -29.09 -1.84
CA ALA A 453 -12.39 -27.89 -2.22
C ALA A 453 -13.91 -28.11 -2.08
N ASP A 454 -14.43 -29.21 -2.63
CA ASP A 454 -15.83 -29.59 -2.57
C ASP A 454 -16.30 -29.88 -1.13
N GLY A 455 -15.50 -30.63 -0.37
CA GLY A 455 -15.83 -31.01 1.02
C GLY A 455 -15.94 -29.84 1.99
N LEU A 456 -15.34 -28.69 1.67
CA LEU A 456 -15.41 -27.47 2.47
C LEU A 456 -16.16 -26.32 1.78
N GLY A 457 -16.71 -26.54 0.59
CA GLY A 457 -17.48 -25.56 -0.17
C GLY A 457 -16.64 -24.41 -0.75
N TYR A 458 -15.35 -24.62 -1.01
CA TYR A 458 -14.48 -23.62 -1.65
C TYR A 458 -14.47 -23.82 -3.17
N ARG A 459 -14.61 -22.73 -3.94
CA ARG A 459 -14.24 -22.69 -5.36
C ARG A 459 -12.82 -22.12 -5.45
N VAL A 460 -11.91 -22.84 -6.13
CA VAL A 460 -10.48 -22.51 -6.12
C VAL A 460 -9.91 -22.55 -7.54
N ARG A 461 -9.23 -21.48 -7.96
CA ARG A 461 -8.38 -21.44 -9.15
C ARG A 461 -6.94 -21.73 -8.74
N TRP A 462 -6.51 -22.99 -8.85
CA TRP A 462 -5.20 -23.46 -8.39
C TRP A 462 -3.99 -22.70 -8.97
N PRO A 463 -3.95 -22.29 -10.26
CA PRO A 463 -2.83 -21.53 -10.80
C PRO A 463 -2.61 -20.18 -10.11
N SER A 464 -3.68 -19.55 -9.62
CA SER A 464 -3.68 -18.22 -8.99
C SER A 464 -3.67 -18.27 -7.46
N LEU A 465 -3.62 -19.47 -6.85
CA LEU A 465 -3.63 -19.60 -5.40
C LEU A 465 -2.34 -19.06 -4.76
N GLY A 466 -1.19 -19.16 -5.45
CA GLY A 466 0.06 -18.57 -5.00
C GLY A 466 -0.05 -17.05 -4.84
N THR A 467 -0.53 -16.37 -5.88
CA THR A 467 -0.78 -14.92 -5.87
C THR A 467 -1.75 -14.53 -4.76
N ALA A 468 -2.87 -15.25 -4.62
CA ALA A 468 -3.84 -14.96 -3.56
C ALA A 468 -3.27 -15.15 -2.14
N ILE A 469 -2.30 -16.05 -1.94
CA ILE A 469 -1.58 -16.17 -0.66
C ILE A 469 -0.75 -14.90 -0.44
N ASP A 470 0.02 -14.47 -1.43
CA ASP A 470 0.87 -13.28 -1.34
C ASP A 470 0.04 -12.00 -1.12
N ASP A 471 -1.09 -11.85 -1.81
CA ASP A 471 -2.02 -10.72 -1.65
C ASP A 471 -2.58 -10.67 -0.24
N VAL A 472 -3.10 -11.79 0.28
CA VAL A 472 -3.65 -11.85 1.65
C VAL A 472 -2.58 -11.62 2.71
N LEU A 473 -1.35 -12.10 2.49
CA LEU A 473 -0.21 -11.82 3.37
C LEU A 473 0.18 -10.33 3.34
N SER A 474 0.02 -9.65 2.21
CA SER A 474 0.34 -8.23 2.06
C SER A 474 -0.76 -7.32 2.59
N ASP A 475 -2.02 -7.75 2.53
CA ASP A 475 -3.18 -6.92 2.86
C ASP A 475 -3.81 -7.21 4.21
N SER A 476 -3.31 -8.20 4.96
CA SER A 476 -3.85 -8.54 6.27
C SER A 476 -2.80 -8.58 7.36
N LEU A 477 -3.09 -8.01 8.53
CA LEU A 477 -2.28 -8.19 9.74
C LEU A 477 -2.52 -9.54 10.45
N GLN A 478 -3.60 -10.24 10.13
CA GLN A 478 -3.92 -11.54 10.74
C GLN A 478 -2.75 -12.55 10.66
N PRO A 479 -2.11 -12.78 9.49
CA PRO A 479 -1.02 -13.75 9.33
C PRO A 479 0.26 -13.37 10.08
N TRP A 480 0.37 -12.10 10.47
CA TRP A 480 1.51 -11.52 11.15
C TRP A 480 1.31 -11.45 12.67
N SER A 481 0.23 -12.02 13.20
CA SER A 481 0.01 -12.12 14.65
C SER A 481 1.13 -12.90 15.31
N GLY A 482 1.84 -12.26 16.24
CA GLY A 482 3.02 -12.83 16.88
C GLY A 482 3.86 -11.79 17.62
N VAL A 483 5.00 -12.27 18.11
CA VAL A 483 6.00 -11.48 18.84
C VAL A 483 7.27 -11.42 17.99
N TYR A 484 7.83 -10.23 17.83
CA TYR A 484 9.07 -9.99 17.08
C TYR A 484 10.05 -9.24 17.96
N LEU A 485 11.29 -9.73 18.01
CA LEU A 485 12.36 -9.21 18.83
C LEU A 485 13.46 -8.60 17.97
N ASP A 486 13.86 -7.39 18.31
CA ASP A 486 15.10 -6.79 17.85
C ASP A 486 16.10 -6.84 19.01
N GLU A 487 17.11 -7.70 18.89
CA GLU A 487 18.12 -7.86 19.94
C GLU A 487 19.04 -6.65 20.08
N ALA A 488 19.31 -5.94 18.97
CA ALA A 488 20.23 -4.81 18.96
C ALA A 488 19.62 -3.61 19.67
N SER A 489 18.35 -3.29 19.38
CA SER A 489 17.64 -2.18 20.02
C SER A 489 16.90 -2.58 21.31
N ARG A 490 16.83 -3.89 21.62
CA ARG A 490 16.02 -4.49 22.70
C ARG A 490 14.54 -4.11 22.61
N ALA A 491 14.03 -3.98 21.38
CA ALA A 491 12.64 -3.63 21.11
C ALA A 491 11.78 -4.89 20.90
N VAL A 492 10.52 -4.79 21.32
CA VAL A 492 9.50 -5.86 21.19
C VAL A 492 8.31 -5.33 20.41
N LEU A 493 8.07 -5.91 19.24
CA LEU A 493 6.84 -5.68 18.50
C LEU A 493 5.88 -6.84 18.74
N THR A 494 4.68 -6.55 19.25
CA THR A 494 3.60 -7.54 19.44
C THR A 494 2.43 -7.20 18.54
N VAL A 495 2.05 -8.13 17.66
CA VAL A 495 0.92 -7.97 16.74
C VAL A 495 -0.19 -8.92 17.14
N VAL A 496 -1.39 -8.38 17.34
CA VAL A 496 -2.64 -9.12 17.53
C VAL A 496 -3.54 -8.81 16.33
N GLY A 497 -3.40 -9.58 15.27
CA GLY A 497 -4.10 -9.39 14.01
C GLY A 497 -5.55 -9.86 14.08
N SER A 498 -6.46 -9.09 13.48
CA SER A 498 -7.88 -9.44 13.41
C SER A 498 -8.24 -10.09 12.07
N ALA A 499 -8.96 -11.21 12.15
CA ALA A 499 -9.48 -11.90 10.97
C ALA A 499 -10.64 -11.17 10.28
N ARG A 500 -11.13 -10.05 10.84
CA ARG A 500 -12.26 -9.27 10.32
C ARG A 500 -11.82 -8.06 9.50
N ALA A 501 -10.83 -7.31 9.99
CA ALA A 501 -10.31 -6.10 9.35
C ALA A 501 -9.00 -5.66 10.00
N ASN A 502 -8.10 -5.03 9.23
CA ASN A 502 -6.84 -4.50 9.76
C ASN A 502 -7.05 -3.48 10.88
N GLY A 503 -8.04 -2.58 10.75
CA GLY A 503 -8.34 -1.58 11.79
C GLY A 503 -8.84 -2.14 13.12
N ALA A 504 -9.24 -3.42 13.16
CA ALA A 504 -9.56 -4.12 14.40
C ALA A 504 -8.36 -4.87 15.00
N SER A 505 -7.22 -4.87 14.31
CA SER A 505 -5.96 -5.40 14.82
C SER A 505 -5.36 -4.45 15.85
N VAL A 506 -4.60 -5.01 16.79
CA VAL A 506 -3.92 -4.24 17.83
C VAL A 506 -2.44 -4.53 17.74
N VAL A 507 -1.62 -3.47 17.71
CA VAL A 507 -0.17 -3.58 17.67
C VAL A 507 0.41 -2.86 18.87
N PHE A 508 1.43 -3.46 19.49
CA PHE A 508 2.17 -2.90 20.61
C PHE A 508 3.66 -2.83 20.26
N LEU A 509 4.31 -1.75 20.64
CA LEU A 509 5.77 -1.60 20.63
C LEU A 509 6.23 -1.37 22.06
N ASP A 510 7.10 -2.24 22.57
CA ASP A 510 7.60 -2.24 23.95
C ASP A 510 6.47 -2.21 25.00
N GLY A 511 5.35 -2.87 24.70
CA GLY A 511 4.17 -2.93 25.55
C GLY A 511 3.22 -1.72 25.44
N VAL A 512 3.59 -0.70 24.67
CA VAL A 512 2.74 0.47 24.40
C VAL A 512 1.88 0.24 23.18
N ARG A 513 0.56 0.42 23.32
CA ARG A 513 -0.39 0.26 22.21
C ARG A 513 -0.27 1.39 21.19
N LEU A 514 -0.10 1.02 19.92
CA LEU A 514 -0.10 1.95 18.79
C LEU A 514 -1.55 2.36 18.44
N ARG A 515 -1.74 3.63 18.00
CA ARG A 515 -3.05 4.17 17.58
C ARG A 515 -3.07 4.45 16.08
N ASP A 516 -4.25 4.47 15.47
CA ASP A 516 -4.43 4.77 14.04
C ASP A 516 -3.57 3.89 13.10
N VAL A 517 -3.47 2.61 13.46
CA VAL A 517 -2.70 1.62 12.72
C VAL A 517 -3.34 1.34 11.36
N THR A 518 -2.55 1.47 10.30
CA THR A 518 -2.89 1.13 8.91
C THR A 518 -1.89 0.12 8.38
N PHE A 519 -2.38 -0.87 7.62
CA PHE A 519 -1.56 -1.92 7.01
C PHE A 519 -2.00 -2.15 5.57
N VAL A 520 -1.08 -1.93 4.63
CA VAL A 520 -1.28 -2.00 3.17
C VAL A 520 0.03 -2.41 2.52
N ASP A 521 0.00 -3.30 1.52
CA ASP A 521 1.18 -3.75 0.75
C ASP A 521 2.34 -4.27 1.63
N GLY A 522 2.01 -5.04 2.68
CA GLY A 522 2.99 -5.57 3.62
C GLY A 522 3.63 -4.52 4.53
N ARG A 523 3.13 -3.28 4.54
CA ARG A 523 3.66 -2.15 5.31
C ARG A 523 2.70 -1.69 6.39
N LEU A 524 3.21 -1.58 7.61
CA LEU A 524 2.50 -1.05 8.77
C LEU A 524 2.87 0.42 9.02
N ARG A 525 1.86 1.26 9.25
CA ARG A 525 1.99 2.70 9.60
C ARG A 525 1.03 3.05 10.74
N TRP A 526 1.35 4.02 11.59
CA TRP A 526 0.48 4.45 12.70
C TRP A 526 0.79 5.89 13.14
N ASP A 527 -0.16 6.54 13.85
CA ASP A 527 0.01 7.86 14.47
C ASP A 527 -0.02 7.73 16.02
N GLY A 528 0.71 8.57 16.76
CA GLY A 528 0.84 8.46 18.23
C GLY A 528 0.49 9.76 18.98
N PRO A 529 -0.31 9.75 20.07
CA PRO A 529 -0.57 10.95 20.88
C PRO A 529 0.51 11.15 21.95
N GLY A 530 1.06 12.36 22.02
CA GLY A 530 2.12 12.76 22.97
C GLY A 530 3.54 12.74 22.42
N GLY A 531 3.70 12.47 21.12
CA GLY A 531 4.99 12.31 20.46
C GLY A 531 4.91 11.17 19.45
N VAL A 532 4.96 11.52 18.17
CA VAL A 532 4.71 10.63 17.03
C VAL A 532 6.01 9.97 16.59
N GLY A 533 6.03 8.64 16.54
CA GLY A 533 7.02 7.90 15.78
C GLY A 533 6.47 7.53 14.42
N PHE A 534 7.03 8.07 13.34
CA PHE A 534 6.78 7.53 12.00
C PHE A 534 7.58 6.24 11.86
N ALA A 535 6.91 5.11 11.66
CA ALA A 535 7.58 3.89 11.21
C ALA A 535 6.97 3.26 9.97
N SER A 536 7.84 2.90 9.02
CA SER A 536 7.49 2.05 7.89
C SER A 536 8.05 0.67 8.18
N LEU A 537 7.24 -0.19 8.81
CA LEU A 537 7.64 -1.56 9.11
C LEU A 537 7.15 -2.49 7.99
N THR A 538 8.09 -3.19 7.36
CA THR A 538 7.83 -4.15 6.28
C THR A 538 7.82 -5.55 6.87
N PHE A 539 6.73 -6.27 6.65
CA PHE A 539 6.57 -7.65 7.09
C PHE A 539 7.03 -8.59 5.97
N GLY A 540 7.91 -9.51 6.31
CA GLY A 540 8.50 -10.44 5.35
C GLY A 540 8.90 -11.74 6.02
N CYS A 541 9.64 -12.56 5.27
CA CYS A 541 10.15 -13.81 5.79
C CYS A 541 11.51 -14.10 5.15
N ALA A 542 12.49 -14.39 6.00
CA ALA A 542 13.82 -14.86 5.61
C ALA A 542 14.01 -16.26 6.23
N ASP A 543 14.48 -17.23 5.46
CA ASP A 543 14.75 -18.60 5.94
C ASP A 543 13.58 -19.26 6.71
N ARG A 544 12.33 -19.02 6.25
CA ARG A 544 11.08 -19.49 6.88
C ARG A 544 10.77 -18.89 8.26
N VAL A 545 11.52 -17.87 8.68
CA VAL A 545 11.29 -17.06 9.89
C VAL A 545 10.64 -15.74 9.49
N ARG A 546 9.55 -15.34 10.16
CA ARG A 546 8.91 -14.05 9.89
C ARG A 546 9.74 -12.92 10.49
N ARG A 547 9.86 -11.83 9.74
CA ARG A 547 10.72 -10.69 10.08
C ARG A 547 9.99 -9.39 9.80
N VAL A 548 10.29 -8.38 10.61
CA VAL A 548 9.77 -7.02 10.49
C VAL A 548 10.93 -6.05 10.48
N THR A 549 11.11 -5.34 9.38
CA THR A 549 12.21 -4.39 9.21
C THR A 549 11.69 -2.99 8.93
N GLY A 550 12.34 -1.96 9.45
CA GLY A 550 11.99 -0.58 9.12
C GLY A 550 12.71 0.45 9.97
N THR A 551 12.24 1.69 9.90
CA THR A 551 12.73 2.79 10.75
C THR A 551 11.58 3.29 11.59
N TRP A 552 11.80 3.71 12.84
CA TRP A 552 10.81 4.39 13.68
C TRP A 552 11.42 5.60 14.40
N ARG A 553 10.61 6.54 14.91
CA ARG A 553 11.07 7.74 15.65
C ARG A 553 10.38 7.87 17.00
N THR A 554 10.91 8.68 17.92
CA THR A 554 10.22 9.02 19.17
C THR A 554 9.94 10.53 19.17
N GLY A 555 8.70 10.95 18.92
CA GLY A 555 8.37 12.37 18.72
C GLY A 555 8.67 12.87 17.29
N ALA A 556 8.02 13.97 16.89
CA ALA A 556 8.11 14.51 15.53
C ALA A 556 9.57 14.84 15.09
N ASP A 557 10.40 15.26 16.05
CA ASP A 557 11.80 15.66 15.83
C ASP A 557 12.83 14.65 16.38
N GLY A 558 12.39 13.43 16.77
CA GLY A 558 13.30 12.41 17.30
C GLY A 558 14.20 11.76 16.24
N PRO A 559 15.39 11.25 16.62
CA PRO A 559 16.25 10.51 15.71
C PRO A 559 15.55 9.23 15.23
N ALA A 560 15.71 8.92 13.93
CA ALA A 560 15.25 7.65 13.37
C ALA A 560 16.07 6.50 13.95
N ARG A 561 15.38 5.47 14.43
CA ARG A 561 15.94 4.20 14.88
C ARG A 561 15.55 3.13 13.88
N GLU A 562 16.48 2.28 13.50
CA GLU A 562 16.14 1.08 12.75
C GLU A 562 15.51 0.05 13.69
N LEU A 563 14.50 -0.65 13.20
CA LEU A 563 13.93 -1.84 13.80
C LEU A 563 14.23 -3.00 12.86
N ASP A 564 14.91 -4.00 13.37
CA ASP A 564 15.14 -5.25 12.67
C ASP A 564 14.74 -6.41 13.57
N ALA A 565 13.44 -6.70 13.57
CA ALA A 565 12.82 -7.61 14.51
C ALA A 565 12.49 -8.95 13.84
N ALA A 566 12.98 -10.04 14.41
CA ALA A 566 12.67 -11.39 13.96
C ALA A 566 11.79 -12.11 14.98
N GLU A 567 10.98 -13.04 14.49
CA GLU A 567 10.26 -13.94 15.36
C GLU A 567 11.25 -14.84 16.14
N PRO A 568 11.15 -14.93 17.47
CA PRO A 568 12.07 -15.76 18.25
C PRO A 568 11.82 -17.23 17.97
N THR A 569 12.91 -18.02 17.91
CA THR A 569 12.82 -19.46 17.71
C THR A 569 12.21 -20.11 18.95
N ALA A 570 11.02 -20.70 18.83
CA ALA A 570 10.35 -21.41 19.93
C ALA A 570 11.12 -22.71 20.28
N ALA A 571 12.20 -22.58 21.05
CA ALA A 571 13.03 -23.70 21.46
C ALA A 571 12.45 -24.37 22.73
N GLY A 572 11.64 -25.40 22.54
CA GLY A 572 11.32 -26.40 23.57
C GLY A 572 9.89 -26.36 24.12
N PRO A 573 9.43 -27.46 24.77
CA PRO A 573 8.13 -27.47 25.43
C PRO A 573 8.15 -26.44 26.56
N ALA A 574 7.18 -25.51 26.53
CA ALA A 574 6.98 -24.55 27.60
C ALA A 574 6.92 -25.27 28.96
N LEU A 575 7.39 -24.65 30.04
CA LEU A 575 7.31 -25.21 31.40
C LEU A 575 5.87 -25.66 31.77
N ALA A 576 4.86 -25.00 31.19
CA ALA A 576 3.44 -25.37 31.21
C ALA A 576 3.11 -26.79 30.69
N GLY A 577 3.94 -27.29 29.77
CA GLY A 577 3.94 -28.65 29.24
C GLY A 577 4.64 -29.65 30.15
N TRP A 578 5.35 -29.20 31.19
CA TRP A 578 5.96 -30.04 32.22
C TRP A 578 5.22 -29.96 33.56
N THR A 579 4.41 -28.92 33.80
CA THR A 579 3.64 -28.76 35.04
C THR A 579 2.70 -29.95 35.28
N GLY A 580 2.77 -30.55 36.46
CA GLY A 580 1.99 -31.73 36.87
C GLY A 580 2.69 -32.54 37.95
N ARG A 581 2.02 -33.59 38.42
CA ARG A 581 2.58 -34.62 39.31
C ARG A 581 2.84 -35.87 38.48
N TYR A 582 4.00 -36.47 38.65
CA TYR A 582 4.44 -37.68 37.95
C TYR A 582 4.75 -38.75 38.97
N LEU A 583 4.21 -39.95 38.77
CA LEU A 583 4.46 -41.09 39.66
C LEU A 583 5.64 -41.88 39.07
N VAL A 584 6.85 -41.55 39.52
CA VAL A 584 8.09 -42.09 38.94
C VAL A 584 8.59 -43.30 39.73
N ARG A 585 9.24 -44.23 39.04
CA ARG A 585 9.87 -45.42 39.64
C ARG A 585 11.33 -45.48 39.24
N SER A 586 12.16 -45.97 40.17
CA SER A 586 13.52 -46.44 39.91
C SER A 586 13.52 -47.96 39.98
N GLY A 587 13.72 -48.63 38.84
CA GLY A 587 13.62 -50.09 38.74
C GLY A 587 12.26 -50.64 39.21
N THR A 588 12.26 -51.63 40.09
CA THR A 588 11.06 -52.25 40.68
C THR A 588 10.62 -51.60 42.01
N GLY A 589 11.18 -50.45 42.37
CA GLY A 589 10.86 -49.74 43.61
C GLY A 589 9.44 -49.17 43.67
N PRO A 590 9.01 -48.68 44.85
CA PRO A 590 7.74 -47.97 45.01
C PRO A 590 7.71 -46.70 44.14
N ALA A 591 6.51 -46.29 43.73
CA ALA A 591 6.34 -45.05 42.99
C ALA A 591 6.56 -43.85 43.92
N VAL A 592 7.40 -42.92 43.49
CA VAL A 592 7.70 -41.67 44.18
C VAL A 592 7.03 -40.52 43.42
N PRO A 593 6.23 -39.67 44.08
CA PRO A 593 5.65 -38.51 43.42
C PRO A 593 6.73 -37.46 43.16
N VAL A 594 6.81 -37.02 41.90
CA VAL A 594 7.65 -35.91 41.44
C VAL A 594 6.73 -34.82 40.92
N GLU A 595 6.81 -33.64 41.49
CA GLU A 595 5.94 -32.51 41.16
C GLU A 595 6.75 -31.44 40.46
N ILE A 596 6.26 -31.00 39.30
CA ILE A 596 6.84 -29.89 38.55
C ILE A 596 5.83 -28.74 38.59
N GLY A 597 6.25 -27.61 39.12
CA GLY A 597 5.45 -26.39 39.25
C GLY A 597 6.20 -25.13 38.79
N VAL A 598 5.54 -23.99 38.93
CA VAL A 598 6.13 -22.66 38.72
C VAL A 598 6.09 -21.93 40.06
N GLY A 599 7.24 -21.50 40.55
CA GLY A 599 7.36 -20.76 41.80
C GLY A 599 6.80 -19.34 41.70
N SER A 600 6.64 -18.67 42.84
CA SER A 600 6.23 -17.26 42.93
C SER A 600 7.24 -16.28 42.33
N ASP A 601 8.45 -16.76 42.00
CA ASP A 601 9.49 -16.03 41.28
C ASP A 601 9.57 -16.45 39.79
N GLY A 602 8.59 -17.19 39.28
CA GLY A 602 8.49 -17.61 37.90
C GLY A 602 9.45 -18.74 37.52
N ARG A 603 10.30 -19.19 38.43
CA ARG A 603 11.27 -20.24 38.15
C ARG A 603 10.60 -21.61 38.27
N PRO A 604 11.02 -22.62 37.50
CA PRO A 604 10.56 -23.98 37.72
C PRO A 604 10.89 -24.45 39.12
N VAL A 605 9.92 -25.08 39.75
CA VAL A 605 10.08 -25.74 41.05
C VAL A 605 9.89 -27.23 40.81
N LEU A 606 10.88 -28.01 41.23
CA LEU A 606 10.83 -29.46 41.23
C LEU A 606 10.73 -29.93 42.67
N GLY A 607 9.68 -30.70 42.98
CA GLY A 607 9.50 -31.38 44.25
C GLY A 607 9.65 -32.89 44.08
N VAL A 608 10.36 -33.55 45.00
CA VAL A 608 10.47 -35.02 45.04
C VAL A 608 9.99 -35.47 46.42
N ALA A 609 8.95 -36.32 46.47
CA ALA A 609 8.35 -36.77 47.74
C ALA A 609 7.96 -35.64 48.71
N GLY A 610 7.63 -34.44 48.19
CA GLY A 610 7.25 -33.27 48.99
C GLY A 610 8.42 -32.34 49.37
N GLU A 611 9.67 -32.68 49.06
CA GLU A 611 10.84 -31.81 49.30
C GLU A 611 11.23 -31.00 48.06
N ARG A 612 11.53 -29.71 48.24
CA ARG A 612 11.92 -28.80 47.15
C ARG A 612 13.36 -29.01 46.74
N ILE A 613 13.60 -29.21 45.45
CA ILE A 613 14.94 -29.14 44.87
C ILE A 613 15.26 -27.68 44.51
N ALA A 614 16.26 -27.13 45.19
CA ALA A 614 16.76 -25.77 44.92
C ALA A 614 17.60 -25.74 43.63
N GLY A 615 17.49 -24.64 42.86
CA GLY A 615 18.37 -24.39 41.71
C GLY A 615 18.07 -25.22 40.45
N ALA A 616 16.91 -25.87 40.36
CA ALA A 616 16.48 -26.54 39.13
C ALA A 616 16.23 -25.52 38.01
N LEU A 617 16.95 -25.66 36.89
CA LEU A 617 16.90 -24.75 35.74
C LEU A 617 16.61 -25.53 34.45
N PRO A 618 15.77 -24.98 33.55
CA PRO A 618 15.48 -25.62 32.29
C PRO A 618 16.65 -25.42 31.32
N ALA A 619 17.14 -26.52 30.72
CA ALA A 619 18.21 -26.53 29.72
C ALA A 619 18.06 -27.73 28.78
N ASP A 620 18.19 -27.51 27.46
CA ASP A 620 18.12 -28.55 26.40
C ASP A 620 16.87 -29.43 26.45
N GLY A 621 15.72 -28.83 26.75
CA GLY A 621 14.46 -29.56 26.90
C GLY A 621 14.45 -30.54 28.08
N ALA A 622 15.27 -30.31 29.11
CA ALA A 622 15.22 -30.98 30.40
C ALA A 622 15.28 -29.93 31.54
N LEU A 623 14.88 -30.32 32.74
CA LEU A 623 15.10 -29.58 33.97
C LEU A 623 16.34 -30.17 34.67
N ARG A 624 17.37 -29.36 34.89
CA ARG A 624 18.68 -29.78 35.42
C ARG A 624 18.99 -29.06 36.73
N TRP A 625 19.65 -29.74 37.66
CA TRP A 625 20.21 -29.18 38.88
C TRP A 625 21.53 -29.89 39.20
N ALA A 626 22.20 -29.48 40.28
CA ALA A 626 23.48 -30.07 40.68
C ALA A 626 23.42 -31.59 40.92
N GLY A 627 22.23 -32.13 41.20
CA GLY A 627 22.01 -33.54 41.58
C GLY A 627 21.06 -34.30 40.66
N GLY A 628 20.98 -33.94 39.37
CA GLY A 628 20.18 -34.70 38.42
C GLY A 628 19.61 -33.91 37.24
N SER A 629 18.85 -34.62 36.40
CA SER A 629 18.12 -34.04 35.29
C SER A 629 16.87 -34.84 34.94
N VAL A 630 15.75 -34.17 34.72
CA VAL A 630 14.49 -34.80 34.27
C VAL A 630 13.95 -34.13 33.00
N ARG A 631 13.33 -34.90 32.14
CA ARG A 631 12.65 -34.44 30.92
C ARG A 631 11.24 -35.01 30.91
N VAL A 632 10.28 -34.19 30.49
CA VAL A 632 8.92 -34.64 30.21
C VAL A 632 8.72 -34.74 28.70
N GLN A 633 8.24 -35.89 28.26
CA GLN A 633 7.81 -36.14 26.88
C GLN A 633 6.30 -36.33 26.84
N ALA A 634 5.66 -35.84 25.78
CA ALA A 634 4.24 -36.02 25.54
C ALA A 634 4.07 -36.85 24.24
N PRO A 635 3.95 -38.19 24.32
CA PRO A 635 3.61 -38.99 23.17
C PRO A 635 2.18 -38.65 22.72
N THR A 636 1.97 -38.51 21.41
CA THR A 636 0.64 -38.21 20.85
C THR A 636 -0.40 -39.22 21.32
N GLY A 637 -1.42 -38.74 22.04
CA GLY A 637 -2.54 -39.57 22.52
C GLY A 637 -2.27 -40.36 23.80
N GLN A 638 -1.18 -40.11 24.53
CA GLN A 638 -0.87 -40.77 25.79
C GLN A 638 -0.60 -39.76 26.93
N SER A 639 -0.62 -40.24 28.18
CA SER A 639 -0.22 -39.47 29.36
C SER A 639 1.24 -39.01 29.23
N ARG A 640 1.55 -37.83 29.77
CA ARG A 640 2.92 -37.29 29.74
C ARG A 640 3.83 -38.16 30.57
N ARG A 641 5.03 -38.43 30.07
CA ARG A 641 6.02 -39.28 30.72
C ARG A 641 7.24 -38.48 31.14
N LEU A 642 7.58 -38.54 32.41
CA LEU A 642 8.82 -38.02 32.97
C LEU A 642 9.88 -39.11 32.91
N THR A 643 11.07 -38.77 32.38
CA THR A 643 12.27 -39.62 32.36
C THR A 643 13.46 -38.81 32.84
N GLY A 644 14.39 -39.42 33.57
CA GLY A 644 15.55 -38.68 34.04
C GLY A 644 16.40 -39.43 35.05
N THR A 645 17.22 -38.68 35.78
CA THR A 645 18.02 -39.15 36.90
C THR A 645 17.85 -38.17 38.05
N ILE A 646 17.57 -38.69 39.25
CA ILE A 646 17.40 -37.91 40.48
C ILE A 646 18.36 -38.48 41.54
N ASP A 647 19.19 -37.64 42.16
CA ASP A 647 20.06 -38.05 43.26
C ASP A 647 19.27 -38.76 44.38
N GLY A 648 19.82 -39.86 44.88
CA GLY A 648 19.15 -40.73 45.86
C GLY A 648 18.12 -41.71 45.28
N LEU A 649 17.59 -41.48 44.08
CA LEU A 649 16.68 -42.40 43.37
C LEU A 649 17.31 -43.09 42.16
N GLY A 650 18.32 -42.51 41.51
CA GLY A 650 18.92 -43.03 40.28
C GLY A 650 18.06 -42.74 39.04
N PRO A 651 18.15 -43.57 37.97
CA PRO A 651 17.33 -43.41 36.76
C PRO A 651 15.84 -43.61 37.08
N VAL A 652 15.02 -42.62 36.72
CA VAL A 652 13.58 -42.63 37.01
C VAL A 652 12.75 -42.52 35.74
N GLN A 653 11.62 -43.22 35.72
CA GLN A 653 10.58 -43.08 34.69
C GLN A 653 9.19 -43.17 35.33
N GLY A 654 8.27 -42.31 34.90
CA GLY A 654 6.90 -42.30 35.40
C GLY A 654 5.94 -41.53 34.52
N ASP A 655 4.67 -41.89 34.57
CA ASP A 655 3.61 -41.19 33.87
C ASP A 655 2.96 -40.13 34.78
N GLU A 656 2.39 -39.10 34.17
CA GLU A 656 1.64 -38.06 34.86
C GLU A 656 0.44 -38.70 35.58
N ASP A 657 0.24 -38.25 36.82
CA ASP A 657 -0.94 -38.56 37.59
C ASP A 657 -2.17 -37.84 36.99
N PRO A 658 -3.10 -38.58 36.37
CA PRO A 658 -4.20 -37.98 35.64
C PRO A 658 -5.21 -37.26 36.57
N GLY A 659 -5.19 -37.53 37.87
CA GLY A 659 -6.10 -36.94 38.86
C GLY A 659 -5.54 -35.69 39.57
N TYR A 660 -4.30 -35.27 39.28
CA TYR A 660 -3.66 -34.17 40.00
C TYR A 660 -4.10 -32.78 39.50
N ILE A 661 -5.23 -32.30 40.04
CA ILE A 661 -5.82 -31.00 39.66
C ILE A 661 -5.22 -29.79 40.38
N ALA A 662 -4.53 -29.98 41.52
CA ALA A 662 -4.11 -28.92 42.43
C ALA A 662 -3.42 -27.69 41.77
N PRO A 663 -2.53 -27.84 40.76
CA PRO A 663 -1.91 -26.69 40.08
C PRO A 663 -2.88 -25.79 39.30
N TYR A 664 -4.10 -26.25 39.09
CA TYR A 664 -5.15 -25.59 38.32
C TYR A 664 -6.35 -25.19 39.20
N ALA A 665 -6.26 -25.35 40.52
CA ALA A 665 -7.31 -24.88 41.42
C ALA A 665 -7.21 -23.35 41.59
N GLY A 666 -8.36 -22.67 41.61
CA GLY A 666 -8.43 -21.21 41.78
C GLY A 666 -9.69 -20.57 41.18
N VAL A 667 -9.81 -19.25 41.34
CA VAL A 667 -10.88 -18.44 40.75
C VAL A 667 -10.41 -17.90 39.40
N TYR A 668 -11.14 -18.19 38.35
CA TYR A 668 -10.90 -17.78 36.98
C TYR A 668 -11.84 -16.65 36.60
N HIS A 669 -11.31 -15.59 35.98
CA HIS A 669 -12.13 -14.75 35.12
C HIS A 669 -12.29 -15.46 33.79
N VAL A 670 -13.52 -15.72 33.38
CA VAL A 670 -13.85 -16.41 32.14
C VAL A 670 -14.63 -15.48 31.22
N ARG A 671 -14.32 -15.52 29.92
CA ARG A 671 -15.00 -14.77 28.86
C ARG A 671 -15.63 -15.74 27.87
N GLY A 672 -16.92 -15.58 27.61
CA GLY A 672 -17.70 -16.38 26.66
C GLY A 672 -19.06 -15.76 26.36
N GLY A 673 -19.61 -15.99 25.16
CA GLY A 673 -20.93 -15.44 24.76
C GLY A 673 -21.05 -13.90 24.81
N GLY A 674 -19.93 -13.18 24.72
CA GLY A 674 -19.89 -11.71 24.84
C GLY A 674 -19.92 -11.17 26.27
N ARG A 675 -19.83 -12.03 27.30
CA ARG A 675 -19.85 -11.66 28.72
C ARG A 675 -18.59 -12.14 29.44
N VAL A 676 -18.33 -11.57 30.61
CA VAL A 676 -17.28 -12.00 31.54
C VAL A 676 -17.94 -12.49 32.83
N ALA A 677 -17.47 -13.61 33.37
CA ALA A 677 -17.96 -14.21 34.62
C ALA A 677 -16.80 -14.77 35.44
N THR A 678 -17.08 -15.25 36.66
CA THR A 678 -16.11 -15.97 37.49
C THR A 678 -16.45 -17.46 37.55
N LEU A 679 -15.41 -18.29 37.43
CA LEU A 679 -15.48 -19.75 37.53
C LEU A 679 -14.44 -20.22 38.54
N THR A 680 -14.83 -20.97 39.55
CA THR A 680 -13.92 -21.52 40.56
C THR A 680 -13.70 -23.01 40.33
N VAL A 681 -12.44 -23.41 40.27
CA VAL A 681 -11.99 -24.81 40.21
C VAL A 681 -11.41 -25.19 41.58
N THR A 682 -11.88 -26.28 42.18
CA THR A 682 -11.44 -26.72 43.52
C THR A 682 -10.54 -27.97 43.46
N ALA A 683 -9.61 -28.11 44.43
CA ALA A 683 -8.61 -29.18 44.43
C ALA A 683 -9.17 -30.56 44.84
N ALA A 684 -10.23 -30.59 45.66
CA ALA A 684 -10.99 -31.79 46.02
C ALA A 684 -12.34 -31.36 46.65
N PRO A 685 -13.46 -32.05 46.34
CA PRO A 685 -13.64 -33.11 45.36
C PRO A 685 -13.99 -32.55 43.97
N GLY A 686 -13.09 -31.78 43.34
CA GLY A 686 -13.19 -31.43 41.91
C GLY A 686 -14.38 -30.56 41.48
N ARG A 687 -15.06 -29.88 42.41
CA ARG A 687 -16.27 -29.08 42.11
C ARG A 687 -15.95 -27.86 41.24
N VAL A 688 -16.81 -27.59 40.27
CA VAL A 688 -16.85 -26.35 39.48
C VAL A 688 -17.97 -25.45 39.98
N LEU A 689 -17.61 -24.25 40.42
CA LEU A 689 -18.59 -23.24 40.87
C LEU A 689 -18.62 -22.09 39.85
N VAL A 690 -19.81 -21.67 39.41
CA VAL A 690 -19.98 -20.45 38.60
C VAL A 690 -20.74 -19.42 39.40
N GLY A 691 -20.13 -18.26 39.64
CA GLY A 691 -20.73 -17.22 40.49
C GLY A 691 -21.05 -17.67 41.92
N GLY A 692 -20.38 -18.72 42.41
CA GLY A 692 -20.61 -19.31 43.74
C GLY A 692 -21.63 -20.45 43.81
N SER A 693 -22.35 -20.74 42.72
CA SER A 693 -23.29 -21.86 42.63
C SER A 693 -22.64 -23.07 41.96
N CYS A 694 -22.91 -24.27 42.48
CA CYS A 694 -22.47 -25.52 41.86
C CYS A 694 -23.15 -25.68 40.50
N LEU A 695 -22.38 -26.00 39.45
CA LEU A 695 -22.94 -26.37 38.15
C LEU A 695 -23.56 -27.79 38.16
N ASP A 696 -23.20 -28.58 39.16
CA ASP A 696 -23.52 -30.00 39.27
C ASP A 696 -24.89 -30.20 39.93
N GLY A 697 -25.86 -30.77 39.19
CA GLY A 697 -26.98 -31.50 39.79
C GLY A 697 -26.57 -32.96 39.96
N GLU A 698 -26.70 -33.53 41.16
CA GLU A 698 -26.41 -34.93 41.58
C GLU A 698 -25.09 -35.63 41.15
N HIS A 699 -24.30 -35.13 40.18
CA HIS A 699 -23.08 -35.74 39.63
C HIS A 699 -21.87 -34.80 39.75
N GLU A 700 -20.80 -35.23 40.44
CA GLU A 700 -19.55 -34.45 40.62
C GLU A 700 -18.74 -34.33 39.31
N ALA A 701 -18.17 -33.15 39.04
CA ALA A 701 -17.24 -32.96 37.92
C ALA A 701 -15.98 -33.85 38.02
N VAL A 702 -15.59 -34.47 36.90
CA VAL A 702 -14.48 -35.43 36.81
C VAL A 702 -13.27 -34.77 36.17
N PHE A 703 -12.13 -34.77 36.88
CA PHE A 703 -10.84 -34.34 36.33
C PHE A 703 -10.03 -35.55 35.87
N HIS A 704 -9.64 -35.53 34.59
CA HIS A 704 -8.76 -36.54 34.03
C HIS A 704 -7.87 -35.92 32.95
N ASN A 705 -6.55 -36.07 33.04
CA ASN A 705 -5.59 -35.61 32.04
C ASN A 705 -5.76 -34.13 31.65
N ARG A 706 -5.87 -33.26 32.66
CA ARG A 706 -6.05 -31.80 32.50
C ARG A 706 -7.39 -31.39 31.90
N GLU A 707 -8.30 -32.32 31.70
CA GLU A 707 -9.65 -32.05 31.25
C GLU A 707 -10.59 -32.23 32.43
N LEU A 708 -11.38 -31.19 32.70
CA LEU A 708 -12.41 -31.19 33.73
C LEU A 708 -13.75 -31.26 33.01
N THR A 709 -14.50 -32.35 33.22
CA THR A 709 -15.74 -32.65 32.50
C THR A 709 -16.90 -32.85 33.48
N TRP A 710 -18.06 -32.34 33.11
CA TRP A 710 -19.34 -32.49 33.82
C TRP A 710 -20.48 -32.58 32.79
N ASP A 711 -21.71 -32.83 33.25
CA ASP A 711 -22.86 -33.15 32.38
C ASP A 711 -23.14 -32.13 31.26
N SER A 712 -22.81 -30.86 31.49
CA SER A 712 -23.11 -29.77 30.57
C SER A 712 -21.86 -29.07 30.01
N GLY A 713 -20.66 -29.60 30.19
CA GLY A 713 -19.46 -28.94 29.67
C GLY A 713 -18.14 -29.66 29.93
N SER A 714 -17.10 -29.13 29.29
CA SER A 714 -15.72 -29.58 29.48
C SER A 714 -14.78 -28.40 29.35
N VAL A 715 -13.82 -28.28 30.26
CA VAL A 715 -12.72 -27.32 30.16
C VAL A 715 -11.38 -28.03 30.24
N ARG A 716 -10.47 -27.63 29.35
CA ARG A 716 -9.06 -27.99 29.45
C ARG A 716 -8.31 -26.96 30.26
N LEU A 717 -7.59 -27.43 31.26
CA LEU A 717 -6.79 -26.64 32.20
C LEU A 717 -5.32 -26.69 31.81
N PHE A 718 -4.67 -25.53 31.81
CA PHE A 718 -3.26 -25.43 31.49
C PHE A 718 -2.61 -24.25 32.21
N VAL A 719 -1.29 -24.16 32.16
CA VAL A 719 -0.57 -22.99 32.65
C VAL A 719 -0.22 -22.12 31.44
N ASP A 720 -0.60 -20.86 31.44
CA ASP A 720 -0.32 -19.98 30.32
C ASP A 720 1.20 -19.70 30.24
N PRO A 721 1.84 -19.96 29.09
CA PRO A 721 3.29 -19.82 28.95
C PRO A 721 3.82 -18.38 29.11
N LEU A 722 2.96 -17.36 28.92
CA LEU A 722 3.31 -15.93 28.97
C LEU A 722 2.98 -15.22 30.27
N THR A 723 2.12 -15.79 31.11
CA THR A 723 1.71 -15.20 32.39
C THR A 723 2.09 -16.09 33.57
N GLY A 724 2.39 -17.38 33.32
CA GLY A 724 2.62 -18.39 34.35
C GLY A 724 1.35 -18.75 35.13
N ALA A 725 0.20 -18.16 34.78
CA ALA A 725 -1.05 -18.32 35.50
C ALA A 725 -1.85 -19.52 34.99
N PRO A 726 -2.55 -20.25 35.88
CA PRO A 726 -3.50 -21.25 35.43
C PRO A 726 -4.56 -20.61 34.54
N SER A 727 -4.84 -21.28 33.44
CA SER A 727 -5.74 -20.85 32.38
C SER A 727 -6.61 -22.01 31.94
N LEU A 728 -7.76 -21.68 31.35
CA LEU A 728 -8.70 -22.65 30.84
C LEU A 728 -9.25 -22.26 29.47
N TYR A 729 -9.64 -23.26 28.70
CA TYR A 729 -10.49 -23.10 27.53
C TYR A 729 -11.42 -24.28 27.41
N GLY A 730 -12.63 -24.07 26.90
CA GLY A 730 -13.60 -25.16 26.78
C GLY A 730 -14.99 -24.69 26.43
N THR A 731 -15.98 -25.50 26.79
CA THR A 731 -17.40 -25.23 26.59
C THR A 731 -18.16 -25.32 27.90
N LEU A 732 -19.15 -24.45 28.05
CA LEU A 732 -20.08 -24.41 29.16
C LEU A 732 -21.52 -24.47 28.60
N ALA A 733 -22.41 -25.21 29.25
CA ALA A 733 -23.76 -25.48 28.77
C ALA A 733 -23.81 -26.03 27.32
N GLY A 734 -22.87 -26.91 26.96
CA GLY A 734 -22.78 -27.58 25.65
C GLY A 734 -22.34 -26.70 24.48
N GLU A 735 -22.60 -25.40 24.51
CA GLU A 735 -22.45 -24.53 23.33
C GLU A 735 -21.59 -23.27 23.57
N ILE A 736 -21.51 -22.77 24.80
CA ILE A 736 -20.83 -21.51 25.09
C ILE A 736 -19.34 -21.76 25.20
N ARG A 737 -18.57 -21.36 24.17
CA ARG A 737 -17.11 -21.37 24.25
C ARG A 737 -16.63 -20.36 25.27
N ILE A 738 -15.84 -20.84 26.22
CA ILE A 738 -15.22 -20.04 27.27
C ILE A 738 -13.71 -20.16 27.21
N GLN A 739 -13.05 -19.07 27.57
CA GLN A 739 -11.63 -19.05 27.91
C GLN A 739 -11.46 -18.24 29.19
N GLY A 740 -10.45 -18.55 30.00
CA GLY A 740 -10.21 -17.79 31.21
C GLY A 740 -8.81 -17.94 31.74
N ILE A 741 -8.50 -17.07 32.68
CA ILE A 741 -7.22 -17.01 33.41
C ILE A 741 -7.54 -16.72 34.87
N THR A 742 -6.73 -17.21 35.80
CA THR A 742 -6.95 -16.97 37.23
C THR A 742 -6.89 -15.49 37.58
N ALA A 743 -7.80 -15.04 38.46
CA ALA A 743 -7.91 -13.69 39.00
C ALA A 743 -6.74 -13.25 39.89
N GLY A 744 -5.93 -14.21 40.36
CA GLY A 744 -4.78 -14.01 41.26
C GLY A 744 -5.01 -14.64 42.62
N GLY A 745 -4.02 -15.43 43.10
CA GLY A 745 -3.94 -16.02 44.44
C GLY A 745 -5.10 -16.95 44.81
N ALA A 746 -4.86 -18.27 44.94
CA ALA A 746 -5.82 -19.15 45.58
C ALA A 746 -6.05 -18.68 47.02
N GLY A 747 -7.17 -18.00 47.27
CA GLY A 747 -7.61 -17.63 48.61
C GLY A 747 -7.87 -18.90 49.42
N GLY A 748 -7.19 -19.00 50.57
CA GLY A 748 -7.32 -20.14 51.47
C GLY A 748 -8.75 -20.31 51.96
N THR A 749 -9.21 -21.55 51.93
CA THR A 749 -10.26 -22.04 52.81
C THR A 749 -9.62 -23.09 53.70
N GLY A 750 -9.57 -22.81 55.01
CA GLY A 750 -8.74 -23.52 55.98
C GLY A 750 -9.03 -25.00 56.16
N GLY A 751 -8.04 -25.67 56.75
CA GLY A 751 -8.04 -27.08 57.14
C GLY A 751 -6.78 -27.78 56.62
N ASP A 752 -5.84 -28.06 57.51
CA ASP A 752 -4.59 -28.84 57.35
C ASP A 752 -3.89 -28.76 55.99
N GLU A 753 -2.87 -27.91 55.90
CA GLU A 753 -1.99 -27.74 54.74
C GLU A 753 -1.36 -29.06 54.28
N PRO A 754 -1.67 -29.57 53.07
CA PRO A 754 -0.65 -30.21 52.26
C PRO A 754 0.26 -29.11 51.71
N THR A 755 1.53 -29.42 51.46
CA THR A 755 2.54 -28.52 50.87
C THR A 755 2.13 -28.11 49.44
N VAL A 756 1.17 -27.19 49.27
CA VAL A 756 0.65 -26.78 47.96
C VAL A 756 1.65 -25.81 47.31
N TRP A 757 2.42 -26.30 46.33
CA TRP A 757 3.32 -25.47 45.53
C TRP A 757 2.54 -24.40 44.75
N HIS A 758 2.49 -23.20 45.33
CA HIS A 758 1.72 -22.08 44.80
C HIS A 758 2.23 -21.63 43.43
N VAL A 759 1.36 -21.70 42.42
CA VAL A 759 1.51 -20.95 41.17
C VAL A 759 1.18 -19.49 41.46
N GLY A 760 2.14 -18.80 42.08
CA GLY A 760 2.03 -17.38 42.37
C GLY A 760 2.12 -16.54 41.10
N ALA A 761 1.34 -15.46 41.03
CA ALA A 761 1.50 -14.44 40.02
C ALA A 761 2.80 -13.64 40.29
N GLY A 762 3.96 -14.21 40.00
CA GLY A 762 5.25 -13.54 40.18
C GLY A 762 6.33 -14.19 39.34
N SER A 763 7.11 -13.31 38.66
CA SER A 763 8.00 -13.51 37.49
C SER A 763 7.58 -14.54 36.44
N LEU A 764 8.00 -14.33 35.20
CA LEU A 764 7.76 -15.31 34.15
C LEU A 764 8.94 -16.26 34.05
N PRO A 765 8.72 -17.55 33.75
CA PRO A 765 9.82 -18.44 33.47
C PRO A 765 10.57 -17.93 32.23
N ALA A 766 11.83 -17.57 32.42
CA ALA A 766 12.75 -17.30 31.33
C ALA A 766 13.01 -18.61 30.58
N TRP A 767 12.29 -18.85 29.50
CA TRP A 767 12.74 -19.78 28.47
C TRP A 767 12.67 -19.06 27.12
N SER A 768 13.80 -19.05 26.42
CA SER A 768 14.09 -18.43 25.10
C SER A 768 13.93 -16.92 24.93
N LEU A 769 13.17 -16.22 25.78
CA LEU A 769 12.97 -14.77 25.67
C LEU A 769 13.79 -14.00 26.72
N PRO A 770 14.52 -12.94 26.34
CA PRO A 770 15.21 -12.07 27.28
C PRO A 770 14.26 -11.41 28.29
N GLY A 771 14.75 -11.08 29.49
CA GLY A 771 13.92 -10.50 30.56
C GLY A 771 13.20 -9.20 30.18
N TRP A 772 13.77 -8.39 29.28
CA TRP A 772 13.13 -7.19 28.73
C TRP A 772 11.94 -7.53 27.82
N ALA A 773 12.05 -8.59 27.03
CA ALA A 773 10.96 -9.06 26.16
C ALA A 773 9.78 -9.58 27.00
N VAL A 774 10.11 -10.33 28.04
CA VAL A 774 9.17 -10.84 29.03
C VAL A 774 8.42 -9.72 29.75
N ALA A 775 9.10 -8.65 30.15
CA ALA A 775 8.49 -7.49 30.78
C ALA A 775 7.50 -6.77 29.84
N SER A 776 7.87 -6.61 28.57
CA SER A 776 6.99 -6.02 27.55
C SER A 776 5.72 -6.84 27.33
N LEU A 777 5.84 -8.16 27.18
CA LEU A 777 4.70 -9.06 27.00
C LEU A 777 3.77 -9.07 28.22
N ARG A 778 4.32 -8.94 29.43
CA ARG A 778 3.52 -8.76 30.64
C ARG A 778 2.71 -7.47 30.60
N ALA A 779 3.31 -6.35 30.19
CA ALA A 779 2.58 -5.08 30.04
C ALA A 779 1.43 -5.18 29.03
N VAL A 780 1.56 -6.03 28.00
CA VAL A 780 0.48 -6.34 27.06
C VAL A 780 -0.60 -7.24 27.68
N ALA A 781 -0.23 -8.30 28.39
CA ALA A 781 -1.15 -9.34 28.84
C ALA A 781 -1.89 -9.01 30.14
N GLU A 782 -1.23 -8.37 31.11
CA GLU A 782 -1.76 -8.14 32.46
C GLU A 782 -3.09 -7.35 32.48
N PRO A 783 -3.27 -6.26 31.70
CA PRO A 783 -4.53 -5.52 31.67
C PRO A 783 -5.74 -6.34 31.21
N TRP A 784 -5.52 -7.48 30.53
CA TRP A 784 -6.58 -8.35 30.05
C TRP A 784 -7.01 -9.41 31.06
N ARG A 785 -6.28 -9.61 32.18
CA ARG A 785 -6.65 -10.62 33.19
C ARG A 785 -8.08 -10.49 33.72
N PRO A 786 -8.59 -9.29 34.08
CA PRO A 786 -9.97 -9.13 34.53
C PRO A 786 -11.01 -9.46 33.45
N HIS A 787 -10.58 -9.52 32.18
CA HIS A 787 -11.42 -9.76 31.01
C HIS A 787 -11.27 -11.19 30.47
N GLY A 788 -10.76 -12.12 31.28
CA GLY A 788 -10.53 -13.52 30.92
C GLY A 788 -9.23 -13.79 30.17
N GLY A 789 -8.29 -12.83 30.19
CA GLY A 789 -6.93 -12.98 29.66
C GLY A 789 -6.81 -12.86 28.14
N LEU A 790 -5.57 -12.66 27.68
CA LEU A 790 -5.19 -12.65 26.28
C LEU A 790 -4.40 -13.93 25.97
N GLN A 791 -4.98 -14.83 25.15
CA GLN A 791 -4.37 -16.11 24.76
C GLN A 791 -3.25 -15.95 23.69
N LEU A 792 -2.42 -14.91 23.85
CA LEU A 792 -1.46 -14.42 22.86
C LEU A 792 -0.50 -15.52 22.38
N TYR A 793 0.05 -16.31 23.30
CA TYR A 793 1.00 -17.38 22.97
C TYR A 793 0.39 -18.46 22.08
N SER A 794 -0.82 -18.90 22.43
CA SER A 794 -1.49 -19.97 21.70
C SER A 794 -1.88 -19.52 20.29
N GLU A 795 -2.31 -18.26 20.13
CA GLU A 795 -2.63 -17.68 18.83
C GLU A 795 -1.37 -17.46 17.99
N TRP A 796 -0.29 -16.96 18.61
CA TRP A 796 1.01 -16.84 17.96
C TRP A 796 1.49 -18.18 17.38
N LEU A 797 1.48 -19.27 18.15
CA LEU A 797 1.87 -20.60 17.65
C LEU A 797 0.98 -21.11 16.52
N LYS A 798 -0.35 -20.92 16.63
CA LYS A 798 -1.30 -21.34 15.58
C LYS A 798 -1.04 -20.59 14.27
N VAL A 799 -0.84 -19.28 14.33
CA VAL A 799 -0.62 -18.44 13.15
C VAL A 799 0.74 -18.77 12.52
N THR A 800 1.77 -19.02 13.33
CA THR A 800 3.09 -19.48 12.84
C THR A 800 2.98 -20.77 12.05
N ALA A 801 2.34 -21.80 12.62
CA ALA A 801 2.15 -23.08 11.96
C ALA A 801 1.32 -22.94 10.68
N THR A 802 0.27 -22.11 10.71
CA THR A 802 -0.60 -21.86 9.55
C THR A 802 0.16 -21.15 8.42
N HIS A 803 0.96 -20.13 8.75
CA HIS A 803 1.77 -19.39 7.79
C HIS A 803 2.81 -20.30 7.11
N GLN A 804 3.50 -21.16 7.88
CA GLN A 804 4.46 -22.14 7.33
C GLN A 804 3.78 -23.13 6.38
N LEU A 805 2.57 -23.60 6.70
CA LEU A 805 1.79 -24.47 5.82
C LEU A 805 1.41 -23.78 4.51
N LEU A 806 0.91 -22.53 4.57
CA LEU A 806 0.52 -21.77 3.38
C LEU A 806 1.72 -21.46 2.47
N ARG A 807 2.89 -21.14 3.03
CA ARG A 807 4.11 -21.00 2.22
C ARG A 807 4.56 -22.30 1.58
N GLY A 808 4.54 -23.41 2.33
CA GLY A 808 4.85 -24.73 1.78
C GLY A 808 3.88 -25.14 0.66
N VAL A 809 2.62 -24.70 0.73
CA VAL A 809 1.63 -24.81 -0.35
C VAL A 809 2.08 -23.99 -1.57
N ALA A 810 2.37 -22.70 -1.40
CA ALA A 810 2.78 -21.80 -2.48
C ALA A 810 4.06 -22.29 -3.21
N GLU A 811 5.06 -22.77 -2.47
CA GLU A 811 6.30 -23.33 -3.02
C GLU A 811 6.06 -24.57 -3.89
N ARG A 812 5.06 -25.41 -3.55
CA ARG A 812 4.81 -26.69 -4.24
C ARG A 812 3.86 -26.57 -5.43
N LEU A 813 2.99 -25.56 -5.45
CA LEU A 813 1.98 -25.38 -6.51
C LEU A 813 2.57 -25.28 -7.93
N PRO A 814 3.66 -24.52 -8.21
CA PRO A 814 4.26 -24.44 -9.53
C PRO A 814 4.76 -25.79 -10.06
N HIS A 815 5.23 -26.67 -9.18
CA HIS A 815 5.74 -28.00 -9.53
C HIS A 815 4.65 -29.02 -9.87
N LEU A 816 3.38 -28.69 -9.57
CA LEU A 816 2.22 -29.51 -9.92
C LEU A 816 1.56 -29.08 -11.24
N ARG A 817 2.11 -28.10 -11.97
CA ARG A 817 1.54 -27.56 -13.23
C ARG A 817 1.22 -28.65 -14.26
N SER A 818 1.98 -29.73 -14.36
CA SER A 818 1.69 -30.83 -15.31
C SER A 818 0.51 -31.73 -14.91
N VAL A 819 0.03 -31.64 -13.66
CA VAL A 819 -1.11 -32.42 -13.11
C VAL A 819 -2.37 -31.55 -12.97
N VAL A 820 -2.20 -30.23 -13.01
CA VAL A 820 -3.25 -29.22 -12.75
C VAL A 820 -3.74 -28.54 -14.05
N HIS A 821 -3.07 -28.73 -15.18
CA HIS A 821 -3.36 -28.02 -16.45
C HIS A 821 -4.52 -28.55 -17.32
N ASP A 822 -5.18 -29.66 -16.97
CA ASP A 822 -6.34 -30.16 -17.74
C ASP A 822 -7.69 -29.74 -17.13
N SER A 823 -8.00 -28.45 -17.23
CA SER A 823 -9.35 -27.92 -17.44
C SER A 823 -9.26 -26.41 -17.61
#